data_AF-A0A6L8DI06-F1
#
_entry.id   AF-A0A6L8DI06-F1
#
_cell.length_a   1.000
_cell.length_b   1.000
_cell.length_c   1.000
_cell.angle_alpha   90.00
_cell.angle_beta   90.00
_cell.angle_gamma   90.00
#
_symmetry.space_group_name_H-M   'P 1'
#
loop_
_entity.id
_entity.type
_entity.pdbx_description
1 polymer ?
#
loop_
_entity_poly.entity_id
_entity_poly.type
_entity_poly.pdbx_seq_one_letter_code
_entity_poly.pdbx_strand_id
1 'polypeptide(L)'
;MPDYQPLDLSDLCNAGLDVLDEKPNTPIGEQLCRGLPFRVNDDPAKCFIAFDKASGGVTIPVNSRATGLILAHRLLKSDLMEGGPLGIPVADYVFRLAGGKEGGKESGEEIRVPIRERFEIGHISLGGKPFIALADRGPVKMRRYAGDNWGDSGKRQTEVTGDYSRGYYLWAWRNPHPDREIESLEVIPAGPPFIIAGLTVSQANEHPFVRQGKREARLTLTDPEDAEKPFDLRVDVDRGIASYVHPLPEASADDFVGDDFAGWGETQNPKSSPAYVEVAAIPSATVTVKQGEETVGEVKWGDVEQKKVVETPRMRVELLDRGRNWVNVNVLDDDTGRPVPCRVHFRSPEGIPYQPYGHHNQVNSNLDTWHIDIGGDLRLGQITYAYIDGKCQGWLPRGEVIVDVARGFEYEPLRTRVKIEPGQQELTLRLKRWVNMNAQGWYSGDSHVHFLSTQGSHTESQGEDLNIVNLLPSQWGNLFTNTEDFTGRPSVSQDGNNIVYVGQENRQHFLGHLILWGLKEPVMPWCTDGPGEAELGGTLEITMSDWADQCHAQGGSVIIPHLPNPNGEPAALIATGRVDGVEMLRHQPFNHIEYYRYLNCGYKLPLVGGTDKMSSDVPVGLYRTYAYMPDQDFTYDNWCNAVSHGRTFHSGGPIIHLSVDGHQVGDTVQVSGPGTVEVQAWSESIFPIHTLEIVQGGRVVASTEDRNGTRRLELKAHVKVDGHTWLAARCAGPDYSSVPHHDGWGRGIFAHTSPIYIACGGEWWMFDRDAAQYMLTLIDGDLQYIRRTAARHEPGTATHHHGEEDHLAYLERPFVEAREAIHRRMHQLGIPH
;
A
#
# COMPACT_ATOMS: atom_id res chain seq x y z
N MET A 1 32.90 -1.80 26.86
CA MET A 1 32.99 -2.93 25.91
C MET A 1 34.36 -3.55 26.11
N PRO A 2 34.49 -4.71 26.77
CA PRO A 2 35.80 -5.24 27.17
C PRO A 2 36.71 -5.53 25.96
N ASP A 3 36.12 -5.90 24.82
CA ASP A 3 36.87 -6.33 23.62
C ASP A 3 37.33 -5.17 22.72
N TYR A 4 36.90 -3.94 23.00
CA TYR A 4 37.29 -2.73 22.27
C TYR A 4 37.68 -1.63 23.25
N GLN A 5 38.95 -1.26 23.25
CA GLN A 5 39.51 -0.32 24.23
C GLN A 5 40.14 0.88 23.52
N PRO A 6 39.65 2.11 23.75
CA PRO A 6 40.28 3.30 23.21
C PRO A 6 41.65 3.54 23.86
N LEU A 7 42.64 3.97 23.08
CA LEU A 7 43.92 4.44 23.61
C LEU A 7 43.86 5.93 23.94
N ASP A 8 44.58 6.31 25.00
CA ASP A 8 44.80 7.72 25.33
C ASP A 8 45.94 8.30 24.47
N LEU A 9 45.61 9.27 23.62
CA LEU A 9 46.55 9.93 22.73
C LEU A 9 46.90 11.36 23.18
N SER A 10 46.38 11.84 24.33
CA SER A 10 46.43 13.25 24.73
C SER A 10 47.84 13.84 24.80
N ASP A 11 48.83 13.05 25.21
CA ASP A 11 50.24 13.50 25.29
C ASP A 11 50.89 13.68 23.91
N LEU A 12 50.35 13.02 22.88
CA LEU A 12 50.86 13.08 21.50
C LEU A 12 50.14 14.12 20.64
N CYS A 13 48.98 14.62 21.07
CA CYS A 13 48.23 15.63 20.33
C CYS A 13 49.07 16.91 20.17
N ASN A 14 49.03 17.52 18.98
CA ASN A 14 49.80 18.72 18.63
C ASN A 14 48.96 19.79 17.90
N ALA A 15 47.67 19.53 17.67
CA ALA A 15 46.77 20.42 16.94
C ALA A 15 45.35 20.40 17.54
N GLY A 16 44.61 21.50 17.34
CA GLY A 16 43.23 21.67 17.80
C GLY A 16 42.19 21.56 16.69
N LEU A 17 40.95 21.97 16.98
CA LEU A 17 39.84 22.04 16.02
C LEU A 17 40.09 23.07 14.90
N ASP A 18 41.02 24.00 15.08
CA ASP A 18 41.35 25.06 14.14
C ASP A 18 41.98 24.56 12.83
N VAL A 19 42.57 23.36 12.83
CA VAL A 19 43.12 22.73 11.60
C VAL A 19 42.03 22.15 10.70
N LEU A 20 40.77 22.18 11.15
CA LEU A 20 39.61 21.73 10.40
C LEU A 20 39.00 22.95 9.71
N ASP A 21 39.19 23.10 8.39
CA ASP A 21 38.67 24.23 7.58
C ASP A 21 37.11 24.33 7.54
N GLU A 22 36.38 23.50 8.31
CA GLU A 22 34.92 23.38 8.36
C GLU A 22 34.37 23.69 9.78
N LYS A 23 33.16 24.29 9.86
CA LYS A 23 32.50 24.73 11.12
C LYS A 23 32.49 23.64 12.24
N PRO A 24 32.53 24.01 13.54
CA PRO A 24 33.09 23.23 14.67
C PRO A 24 32.25 22.05 15.22
N ASN A 25 31.52 21.31 14.40
CA ASN A 25 30.71 20.16 14.87
C ASN A 25 31.46 18.82 14.85
N THR A 26 32.78 18.83 14.69
CA THR A 26 33.60 17.62 14.78
C THR A 26 33.66 17.15 16.24
N PRO A 27 33.24 15.91 16.55
CA PRO A 27 33.08 15.46 17.93
C PRO A 27 34.42 15.11 18.61
N ILE A 28 34.68 15.62 19.83
CA ILE A 28 35.86 15.32 20.66
C ILE A 28 35.47 14.67 22.00
N GLY A 29 36.43 14.21 22.79
CA GLY A 29 36.18 13.47 24.04
C GLY A 29 35.88 11.98 23.79
N GLU A 30 35.14 11.38 24.71
CA GLU A 30 34.65 10.01 24.57
C GLU A 30 33.57 9.94 23.48
N GLN A 31 33.80 9.10 22.47
CA GLN A 31 32.97 8.98 21.28
C GLN A 31 32.57 7.54 20.99
N LEU A 32 31.35 7.37 20.48
CA LEU A 32 30.91 6.12 19.86
C LEU A 32 30.80 6.32 18.36
N CYS A 33 31.78 5.80 17.63
CA CYS A 33 31.79 5.81 16.18
C CYS A 33 31.33 4.44 15.67
N ARG A 34 30.13 4.36 15.07
CA ARG A 34 29.45 3.09 14.72
C ARG A 34 29.38 2.07 15.88
N GLY A 35 29.18 2.58 17.10
CA GLY A 35 29.12 1.74 18.31
C GLY A 35 30.47 1.22 18.82
N LEU A 36 31.59 1.68 18.24
CA LEU A 36 32.94 1.42 18.74
C LEU A 36 33.43 2.62 19.57
N PRO A 37 34.09 2.37 20.72
CA PRO A 37 34.58 3.43 21.58
C PRO A 37 35.86 4.04 21.03
N PHE A 38 35.93 5.37 20.98
CA PHE A 38 37.13 6.16 20.68
C PHE A 38 37.29 7.23 21.75
N ARG A 39 38.54 7.55 22.09
CA ARG A 39 38.88 8.68 22.96
C ARG A 39 39.65 9.70 22.15
N VAL A 40 38.97 10.78 21.77
CA VAL A 40 39.59 11.97 21.19
C VAL A 40 39.90 12.91 22.34
N ASN A 41 41.08 13.54 22.40
CA ASN A 41 41.39 14.43 23.51
C ASN A 41 40.36 15.58 23.59
N ASP A 42 39.85 15.87 24.78
CA ASP A 42 38.70 16.76 25.01
C ASP A 42 39.07 18.24 25.07
N ASP A 43 40.38 18.56 25.03
CA ASP A 43 40.90 19.92 24.84
C ASP A 43 40.76 20.36 23.37
N PRO A 44 39.87 21.33 23.05
CA PRO A 44 39.65 21.79 21.69
C PRO A 44 40.89 22.42 21.04
N ALA A 45 41.86 22.89 21.82
CA ALA A 45 43.10 23.47 21.30
C ALA A 45 44.18 22.40 21.02
N LYS A 46 43.97 21.15 21.48
CA LYS A 46 44.97 20.09 21.42
C LYS A 46 44.32 18.71 21.31
N CYS A 47 43.41 18.51 20.35
CA CYS A 47 42.62 17.29 20.22
C CYS A 47 43.15 16.26 19.20
N PHE A 48 44.10 16.62 18.33
CA PHE A 48 44.56 15.77 17.22
C PHE A 48 46.07 15.61 17.16
N ILE A 49 46.51 14.50 16.57
CA ILE A 49 47.87 14.36 16.04
C ILE A 49 47.80 14.75 14.56
N ALA A 50 48.25 15.96 14.22
CA ALA A 50 48.31 16.47 12.87
C ALA A 50 49.66 16.17 12.22
N PHE A 51 49.60 15.85 10.94
CA PHE A 51 50.73 15.48 10.10
C PHE A 51 50.67 16.24 8.77
N ASP A 52 51.84 16.59 8.27
CA ASP A 52 52.08 16.99 6.88
C ASP A 52 53.38 16.33 6.38
N LYS A 53 53.74 16.56 5.12
CA LYS A 53 54.97 16.00 4.52
C LYS A 53 56.26 16.46 5.21
N ALA A 54 56.25 17.59 5.93
CA ALA A 54 57.41 18.11 6.65
C ALA A 54 57.50 17.60 8.10
N SER A 55 56.42 17.00 8.59
CA SER A 55 56.32 16.46 9.95
C SER A 55 57.25 15.26 10.12
N GLY A 56 57.92 15.18 11.27
CA GLY A 56 58.63 13.96 11.67
C GLY A 56 57.66 12.80 11.92
N GLY A 57 58.18 11.57 11.88
CA GLY A 57 57.38 10.40 12.26
C GLY A 57 57.00 10.44 13.74
N VAL A 58 55.79 9.99 14.07
CA VAL A 58 55.30 9.89 15.47
C VAL A 58 55.08 8.42 15.80
N THR A 59 55.60 7.98 16.94
CA THR A 59 55.38 6.62 17.46
C THR A 59 54.31 6.66 18.55
N ILE A 60 53.20 5.95 18.31
CA ILE A 60 52.09 5.77 19.24
C ILE A 60 52.31 4.44 19.99
N PRO A 61 52.56 4.44 21.31
CA PRO A 61 52.67 3.21 22.08
C PRO A 61 51.31 2.50 22.13
N VAL A 62 51.30 1.19 21.87
CA VAL A 62 50.10 0.36 21.93
C VAL A 62 50.19 -0.63 23.09
N ASN A 63 51.34 -1.29 23.26
CA ASN A 63 51.67 -2.22 24.34
C ASN A 63 50.53 -3.19 24.70
N SER A 64 49.92 -3.79 23.68
CA SER A 64 48.74 -4.65 23.85
C SER A 64 48.73 -5.81 22.87
N ARG A 65 48.29 -6.97 23.35
CA ARG A 65 47.93 -8.10 22.49
C ARG A 65 46.53 -7.88 21.95
N ALA A 66 46.43 -7.81 20.64
CA ALA A 66 45.23 -7.38 19.96
C ALA A 66 45.08 -8.08 18.61
N THR A 67 43.84 -8.35 18.23
CA THR A 67 43.47 -8.88 16.92
C THR A 67 43.51 -7.80 15.83
N GLY A 68 43.45 -6.53 16.22
CA GLY A 68 43.58 -5.41 15.30
C GLY A 68 43.53 -4.05 15.98
N LEU A 69 43.70 -3.01 15.17
CA LEU A 69 43.61 -1.60 15.56
C LEU A 69 42.60 -0.90 14.64
N ILE A 70 41.72 -0.08 15.21
CA ILE A 70 40.81 0.79 14.44
C ILE A 70 41.24 2.23 14.64
N LEU A 71 41.39 2.96 13.53
CA LEU A 71 41.89 4.32 13.49
C LEU A 71 40.78 5.27 13.08
N ALA A 72 40.57 6.35 13.84
CA ALA A 72 39.76 7.48 13.45
C ALA A 72 40.68 8.59 12.90
N HIS A 73 40.64 8.79 11.59
CA HIS A 73 41.52 9.74 10.90
C HIS A 73 40.83 10.40 9.71
N ARG A 74 41.38 11.52 9.22
CA ARG A 74 40.92 12.17 7.99
C ARG A 74 42.00 13.00 7.32
N LEU A 75 41.86 13.21 6.01
CA LEU A 75 42.63 14.22 5.28
C LEU A 75 42.10 15.61 5.61
N LEU A 76 43.01 16.58 5.70
CA LEU A 76 42.70 18.00 5.81
C LEU A 76 42.61 18.69 4.45
N LYS A 77 43.29 18.13 3.43
CA LYS A 77 43.26 18.66 2.06
C LYS A 77 43.23 17.54 1.03
N SER A 78 42.54 17.78 -0.08
CA SER A 78 42.51 16.90 -1.26
C SER A 78 42.39 17.73 -2.53
N ASP A 79 43.18 17.40 -3.54
CA ASP A 79 43.14 18.06 -4.86
C ASP A 79 42.24 17.29 -5.85
N LEU A 80 41.50 16.26 -5.41
CA LEU A 80 40.66 15.41 -6.28
C LEU A 80 39.61 16.21 -7.05
N MET A 81 38.93 17.13 -6.37
CA MET A 81 37.90 17.97 -7.00
C MET A 81 38.50 19.02 -7.94
N GLU A 82 39.81 19.22 -7.90
CA GLU A 82 40.59 20.09 -8.79
C GLU A 82 41.21 19.30 -9.97
N GLY A 83 40.90 18.01 -10.11
CA GLY A 83 41.43 17.14 -11.17
C GLY A 83 42.68 16.35 -10.78
N GLY A 84 43.01 16.29 -9.48
CA GLY A 84 44.12 15.51 -8.95
C GLY A 84 43.96 13.98 -9.13
N PRO A 85 45.07 13.22 -9.10
CA PRO A 85 45.04 11.77 -9.25
C PRO A 85 44.52 11.07 -7.98
N LEU A 86 43.77 9.98 -8.15
CA LEU A 86 43.27 9.17 -7.05
C LEU A 86 44.31 8.17 -6.54
N GLY A 87 44.35 7.95 -5.22
CA GLY A 87 45.21 6.94 -4.60
C GLY A 87 46.64 7.41 -4.30
N ILE A 88 46.88 8.71 -4.22
CA ILE A 88 48.20 9.24 -3.84
C ILE A 88 48.61 8.76 -2.43
N PRO A 89 49.89 8.46 -2.20
CA PRO A 89 50.39 8.12 -0.87
C PRO A 89 50.20 9.30 0.10
N VAL A 90 49.66 9.02 1.29
CA VAL A 90 49.43 9.98 2.37
C VAL A 90 50.44 9.75 3.50
N ALA A 91 50.60 8.49 3.92
CA ALA A 91 51.54 8.08 4.97
C ALA A 91 51.85 6.58 4.85
N ASP A 92 52.89 6.12 5.54
CA ASP A 92 53.06 4.72 5.91
C ASP A 92 52.76 4.54 7.40
N TYR A 93 51.94 3.56 7.73
CA TYR A 93 51.70 3.11 9.10
C TYR A 93 52.51 1.84 9.34
N VAL A 94 53.47 1.90 10.27
CA VAL A 94 54.40 0.81 10.59
C VAL A 94 54.05 0.24 11.96
N PHE A 95 53.52 -0.98 11.98
CA PHE A 95 53.15 -1.70 13.19
C PHE A 95 54.35 -2.53 13.66
N ARG A 96 54.83 -2.28 14.89
CA ARG A 96 55.95 -3.01 15.51
C ARG A 96 55.40 -4.08 16.44
N LEU A 97 55.73 -5.34 16.14
CA LEU A 97 55.30 -6.50 16.92
C LEU A 97 56.46 -7.08 17.74
N ALA A 98 56.21 -7.36 19.02
CA ALA A 98 57.19 -8.01 19.90
C ALA A 98 57.70 -9.33 19.30
N GLY A 99 59.01 -9.62 19.42
CA GLY A 99 59.65 -10.77 18.76
C GLY A 99 59.03 -12.13 19.12
N GLY A 100 58.91 -13.03 18.13
CA GLY A 100 58.53 -14.43 18.34
C GLY A 100 59.73 -15.31 18.72
N LYS A 101 59.52 -16.36 19.53
CA LYS A 101 60.57 -17.36 19.82
C LYS A 101 60.67 -18.39 18.68
N GLU A 102 61.38 -18.07 17.61
CA GLU A 102 61.91 -19.07 16.67
C GLU A 102 63.43 -18.95 16.57
N GLY A 103 64.15 -20.04 16.87
CA GLY A 103 65.60 -20.14 16.63
C GLY A 103 66.54 -19.35 17.55
N GLY A 104 66.07 -18.75 18.65
CA GLY A 104 66.94 -18.15 19.67
C GLY A 104 67.50 -16.76 19.35
N LYS A 105 66.95 -16.05 18.34
CA LYS A 105 67.16 -14.61 18.14
C LYS A 105 65.82 -13.88 18.24
N GLU A 106 65.70 -12.96 19.19
CA GLU A 106 64.57 -12.03 19.28
C GLU A 106 64.80 -10.89 18.27
N SER A 107 64.08 -10.90 17.16
CA SER A 107 63.93 -9.71 16.31
C SER A 107 62.45 -9.36 16.24
N GLY A 108 62.09 -8.15 16.66
CA GLY A 108 60.76 -7.60 16.44
C GLY A 108 60.42 -7.60 14.95
N GLU A 109 59.14 -7.75 14.62
CA GLU A 109 58.67 -7.68 13.23
C GLU A 109 58.05 -6.31 12.97
N GLU A 110 58.38 -5.71 11.83
CA GLU A 110 57.75 -4.47 11.36
C GLU A 110 56.83 -4.78 10.19
N ILE A 111 55.55 -4.40 10.32
CA ILE A 111 54.56 -4.50 9.25
C ILE A 111 54.26 -3.10 8.75
N ARG A 112 54.64 -2.80 7.51
CA ARG A 112 54.39 -1.50 6.86
C ARG A 112 53.14 -1.56 6.00
N VAL A 113 52.21 -0.62 6.21
CA VAL A 113 50.99 -0.47 5.43
C VAL A 113 50.91 0.93 4.83
N PRO A 114 50.84 1.08 3.50
CA PRO A 114 50.67 2.38 2.88
C PRO A 114 49.23 2.87 3.06
N ILE A 115 49.09 4.11 3.48
CA ILE A 115 47.84 4.85 3.62
C ILE A 115 47.70 5.77 2.44
N ARG A 116 46.61 5.63 1.69
CA ARG A 116 46.37 6.32 0.43
C ARG A 116 45.05 7.06 0.47
N GLU A 117 45.03 8.20 -0.20
CA GLU A 117 43.81 8.96 -0.40
C GLU A 117 42.74 8.08 -1.10
N ARG A 118 41.50 8.14 -0.61
CA ARG A 118 40.34 7.37 -1.08
C ARG A 118 40.41 5.86 -0.85
N PHE A 119 41.42 5.32 -0.21
CA PHE A 119 41.45 3.90 0.17
C PHE A 119 41.25 3.75 1.68
N GLU A 120 42.28 4.05 2.46
CA GLU A 120 42.27 3.97 3.91
C GLU A 120 41.79 5.28 4.54
N ILE A 121 42.09 6.42 3.93
CA ILE A 121 41.77 7.76 4.44
C ILE A 121 41.14 8.62 3.36
N GLY A 122 40.38 9.64 3.74
CA GLY A 122 39.78 10.58 2.80
C GLY A 122 39.49 11.95 3.41
N HIS A 123 39.19 12.91 2.53
CA HIS A 123 38.66 14.21 2.90
C HIS A 123 37.13 14.12 3.07
N ILE A 124 36.54 14.98 3.91
CA ILE A 124 35.10 14.90 4.24
C ILE A 124 34.21 15.53 3.15
N SER A 125 34.76 16.40 2.29
CA SER A 125 34.03 17.04 1.19
C SER A 125 33.61 16.08 0.06
N LEU A 126 32.87 16.61 -0.93
CA LEU A 126 32.08 15.94 -1.99
C LEU A 126 32.84 14.95 -2.95
N GLY A 127 34.08 14.57 -2.66
CA GLY A 127 34.94 13.69 -3.48
C GLY A 127 34.76 12.17 -3.27
N GLY A 128 33.66 11.73 -2.66
CA GLY A 128 33.36 10.31 -2.38
C GLY A 128 34.07 9.71 -1.15
N LYS A 129 33.54 8.60 -0.61
CA LYS A 129 34.03 7.90 0.61
C LYS A 129 35.16 6.87 0.39
N PRO A 130 36.18 6.79 1.25
CA PRO A 130 37.29 5.84 1.09
C PRO A 130 36.82 4.38 0.84
N PHE A 131 37.55 3.62 0.03
CA PHE A 131 37.15 2.28 -0.41
C PHE A 131 37.22 1.22 0.69
N ILE A 132 38.15 1.37 1.65
CA ILE A 132 38.38 0.39 2.71
C ILE A 132 38.32 1.01 4.12
N ALA A 133 37.73 2.19 4.24
CA ALA A 133 37.38 2.83 5.49
C ALA A 133 35.93 3.34 5.45
N LEU A 134 35.31 3.52 6.62
CA LEU A 134 33.91 3.90 6.75
C LEU A 134 33.78 5.27 7.39
N ALA A 135 32.70 6.00 7.12
CA ALA A 135 32.38 7.19 7.90
C ALA A 135 32.18 6.84 9.39
N ASP A 136 32.53 7.72 10.31
CA ASP A 136 32.34 7.53 11.75
C ASP A 136 30.88 7.32 12.19
N ARG A 137 29.90 7.76 11.40
CA ARG A 137 28.49 7.38 11.56
C ARG A 137 28.07 6.32 10.56
N GLY A 138 27.15 5.46 11.01
CA GLY A 138 26.38 4.58 10.15
C GLY A 138 25.17 5.27 9.50
N PRO A 139 24.44 4.55 8.64
CA PRO A 139 23.15 4.99 8.16
C PRO A 139 22.18 5.16 9.32
N VAL A 140 21.24 6.09 9.20
CA VAL A 140 20.24 6.36 10.24
C VAL A 140 18.88 5.92 9.74
N LYS A 141 18.28 4.96 10.46
CA LYS A 141 16.88 4.57 10.31
C LYS A 141 15.99 5.74 10.71
N MET A 142 15.11 6.18 9.81
CA MET A 142 14.18 7.26 10.09
C MET A 142 13.16 6.81 11.15
N ARG A 143 12.43 7.77 11.73
CA ARG A 143 11.27 7.44 12.56
C ARG A 143 10.15 6.98 11.63
N ARG A 144 9.51 5.85 11.95
CA ARG A 144 8.46 5.25 11.12
C ARG A 144 7.15 6.05 11.14
N TYR A 145 6.68 6.38 12.34
CA TYR A 145 5.35 6.97 12.57
C TYR A 145 5.35 8.49 12.82
N ALA A 146 6.52 9.13 12.77
CA ALA A 146 6.66 10.55 13.07
C ALA A 146 7.86 11.12 12.32
N GLY A 147 7.94 12.45 12.20
CA GLY A 147 9.20 13.08 11.83
C GLY A 147 9.15 14.59 11.88
N ASP A 148 10.33 15.20 11.80
CA ASP A 148 10.54 16.58 12.25
C ASP A 148 10.10 17.64 11.23
N ASN A 149 9.89 17.25 9.96
CA ASN A 149 9.51 18.17 8.88
C ASN A 149 8.54 17.52 7.88
N TRP A 150 7.50 18.26 7.48
CA TRP A 150 6.56 17.90 6.41
C TRP A 150 7.27 17.65 5.07
N GLY A 151 8.31 18.42 4.76
CA GLY A 151 9.05 18.33 3.49
C GLY A 151 9.79 17.00 3.27
N ASP A 152 9.95 16.17 4.30
CA ASP A 152 10.60 14.86 4.19
C ASP A 152 9.59 13.71 4.01
N SER A 153 8.28 13.96 3.93
CA SER A 153 7.23 12.93 3.87
C SER A 153 7.49 11.88 2.77
N GLY A 154 7.77 12.32 1.54
CA GLY A 154 8.10 11.40 0.44
C GLY A 154 9.41 10.65 0.67
N LYS A 155 10.44 11.34 1.19
CA LYS A 155 11.76 10.72 1.48
C LYS A 155 11.68 9.66 2.58
N ARG A 156 10.70 9.73 3.50
CA ARG A 156 10.54 8.71 4.55
C ARG A 156 10.21 7.32 4.01
N GLN A 157 9.66 7.22 2.81
CA GLN A 157 9.44 5.94 2.12
C GLN A 157 10.76 5.22 1.83
N THR A 158 11.90 5.91 1.83
CA THR A 158 13.22 5.26 1.72
C THR A 158 13.67 4.60 3.02
N GLU A 159 12.97 4.83 4.13
CA GLU A 159 13.21 4.35 5.51
C GLU A 159 14.55 4.74 6.16
N VAL A 160 15.58 5.01 5.35
CA VAL A 160 16.96 5.18 5.76
C VAL A 160 17.57 6.43 5.13
N THR A 161 18.39 7.13 5.90
CA THR A 161 19.32 8.13 5.37
C THR A 161 20.71 7.52 5.24
N GLY A 162 21.41 7.86 4.15
CA GLY A 162 22.77 7.39 3.90
C GLY A 162 23.76 7.77 5.01
N ASP A 163 24.87 7.06 5.09
CA ASP A 163 25.95 7.37 6.03
C ASP A 163 26.74 8.62 5.60
N TYR A 164 27.07 9.47 6.56
CA TYR A 164 27.90 10.66 6.38
C TYR A 164 28.87 10.80 7.54
N SER A 165 30.05 11.34 7.28
CA SER A 165 31.04 11.58 8.32
C SER A 165 30.64 12.80 9.16
N ARG A 166 30.72 12.68 10.49
CA ARG A 166 30.67 13.80 11.44
C ARG A 166 32.02 14.51 11.49
N GLY A 167 33.08 13.73 11.48
CA GLY A 167 34.43 14.22 11.67
C GLY A 167 35.53 13.27 11.23
N TYR A 168 35.29 11.97 11.10
CA TYR A 168 36.36 10.99 10.85
C TYR A 168 35.96 9.88 9.88
N TYR A 169 36.96 9.32 9.21
CA TYR A 169 36.88 8.00 8.62
C TYR A 169 37.53 6.98 9.56
N LEU A 170 36.95 5.79 9.60
CA LEU A 170 37.37 4.67 10.42
C LEU A 170 38.01 3.60 9.54
N TRP A 171 39.31 3.39 9.71
CA TRP A 171 40.05 2.33 9.04
C TRP A 171 40.45 1.26 10.05
N ALA A 172 40.28 -0.01 9.69
CA ALA A 172 40.61 -1.14 10.57
C ALA A 172 41.78 -1.94 10.01
N TRP A 173 42.86 -2.01 10.78
CA TRP A 173 44.00 -2.88 10.53
C TRP A 173 43.84 -4.20 11.28
N ARG A 174 44.01 -5.32 10.58
CA ARG A 174 44.02 -6.65 11.19
C ARG A 174 45.45 -7.08 11.49
N ASN A 175 45.72 -7.44 12.74
CA ASN A 175 47.00 -7.99 13.14
C ASN A 175 47.15 -9.42 12.57
N PRO A 176 48.14 -9.69 11.70
CA PRO A 176 48.37 -11.05 11.19
C PRO A 176 48.92 -11.99 12.26
N HIS A 177 49.43 -11.47 13.39
CA HIS A 177 49.98 -12.23 14.50
C HIS A 177 49.32 -11.80 15.84
N PRO A 178 48.04 -12.14 16.06
CA PRO A 178 47.29 -11.70 17.24
C PRO A 178 47.87 -12.19 18.58
N ASP A 179 48.68 -13.25 18.56
CA ASP A 179 49.37 -13.79 19.74
C ASP A 179 50.57 -12.93 20.20
N ARG A 180 51.06 -12.06 19.31
CA ARG A 180 52.19 -11.16 19.56
C ARG A 180 51.66 -9.80 19.99
N GLU A 181 52.35 -9.19 20.95
CA GLU A 181 52.04 -7.84 21.39
C GLU A 181 52.36 -6.83 20.28
N ILE A 182 51.44 -5.91 20.04
CA ILE A 182 51.71 -4.71 19.25
C ILE A 182 52.40 -3.73 20.20
N GLU A 183 53.69 -3.52 20.03
CA GLU A 183 54.47 -2.60 20.86
C GLU A 183 54.07 -1.16 20.53
N SER A 184 54.04 -0.81 19.25
CA SER A 184 53.71 0.54 18.80
C SER A 184 53.25 0.61 17.33
N LEU A 185 52.62 1.74 17.01
CA LEU A 185 52.32 2.18 15.65
C LEU A 185 53.17 3.43 15.36
N GLU A 186 54.10 3.34 14.40
CA GLU A 186 54.84 4.48 13.89
C GLU A 186 54.16 5.03 12.62
N VAL A 187 53.82 6.31 12.64
CA VAL A 187 53.19 7.03 11.54
C VAL A 187 54.24 7.86 10.81
N ILE A 188 54.47 7.55 9.54
CA ILE A 188 55.46 8.24 8.69
C ILE A 188 54.72 8.99 7.58
N PRO A 189 54.56 10.32 7.67
CA PRO A 189 53.83 11.09 6.66
C PRO A 189 54.61 11.17 5.34
N ALA A 190 53.90 11.09 4.21
CA ALA A 190 54.48 11.09 2.87
C ALA A 190 53.78 12.05 1.89
N GLY A 191 52.56 12.49 2.20
CA GLY A 191 51.68 13.17 1.26
C GLY A 191 50.88 14.34 1.86
N PRO A 192 49.61 14.52 1.44
CA PRO A 192 48.75 15.61 1.91
C PRO A 192 48.59 15.66 3.43
N PRO A 193 48.27 16.84 4.00
CA PRO A 193 48.07 16.99 5.43
C PRO A 193 46.85 16.19 5.91
N PHE A 194 46.98 15.57 7.09
CA PHE A 194 45.97 14.71 7.68
C PHE A 194 46.05 14.71 9.21
N ILE A 195 45.00 14.21 9.86
CA ILE A 195 44.97 14.04 11.33
C ILE A 195 44.66 12.60 11.71
N ILE A 196 45.16 12.18 12.87
CA ILE A 196 44.66 11.04 13.63
C ILE A 196 44.01 11.59 14.91
N ALA A 197 42.74 11.27 15.10
CA ALA A 197 41.94 11.74 16.24
C ALA A 197 41.84 10.71 17.36
N GLY A 198 41.86 9.41 17.03
CA GLY A 198 41.72 8.36 18.02
C GLY A 198 42.14 7.00 17.49
N LEU A 199 42.50 6.11 18.41
CA LEU A 199 42.84 4.73 18.14
C LEU A 199 42.09 3.80 19.10
N THR A 200 41.57 2.70 18.60
CA THR A 200 40.87 1.69 19.39
C THR A 200 41.51 0.34 19.16
N VAL A 201 41.93 -0.30 20.26
CA VAL A 201 42.47 -1.65 20.27
C VAL A 201 41.32 -2.64 20.24
N SER A 202 41.36 -3.61 19.33
CA SER A 202 40.42 -4.72 19.29
C SER A 202 41.05 -5.99 19.82
N GLN A 203 40.39 -6.64 20.76
CA GLN A 203 40.71 -8.00 21.23
C GLN A 203 39.73 -9.03 20.68
N ALA A 204 38.62 -8.59 20.08
CA ALA A 204 37.62 -9.46 19.47
C ALA A 204 38.17 -10.12 18.19
N ASN A 205 38.00 -11.43 18.04
CA ASN A 205 38.35 -12.13 16.80
C ASN A 205 37.25 -12.00 15.75
N GLU A 206 36.95 -10.76 15.37
CA GLU A 206 35.95 -10.42 14.36
C GLU A 206 36.37 -9.18 13.58
N HIS A 207 35.69 -8.90 12.46
CA HIS A 207 35.85 -7.64 11.78
C HIS A 207 35.02 -6.56 12.50
N PRO A 208 35.57 -5.38 12.85
CA PRO A 208 34.91 -4.40 13.71
C PRO A 208 33.71 -3.69 13.08
N PHE A 209 33.54 -3.84 11.76
CA PHE A 209 32.40 -3.31 11.02
C PHE A 209 31.58 -4.43 10.40
N VAL A 210 30.25 -4.26 10.40
CA VAL A 210 29.31 -5.20 9.77
C VAL A 210 29.62 -5.37 8.29
N ARG A 211 29.81 -6.61 7.87
CA ARG A 211 29.97 -7.03 6.46
C ARG A 211 28.99 -8.11 6.03
N GLN A 212 28.23 -8.64 6.98
CA GLN A 212 27.21 -9.65 6.71
C GLN A 212 25.92 -8.98 6.26
N GLY A 213 25.15 -9.67 5.42
CA GLY A 213 23.80 -9.25 5.06
C GLY A 213 22.84 -9.38 6.25
N LYS A 214 21.71 -8.69 6.15
CA LYS A 214 20.62 -8.81 7.13
C LYS A 214 20.08 -10.25 7.18
N ARG A 215 19.72 -10.69 8.38
CA ARG A 215 19.17 -12.03 8.68
C ARG A 215 17.89 -11.88 9.49
N GLU A 216 16.90 -12.68 9.16
CA GLU A 216 15.58 -12.64 9.78
C GLU A 216 15.62 -13.22 11.20
N ALA A 217 15.06 -12.49 12.16
CA ALA A 217 14.90 -12.94 13.53
C ALA A 217 13.45 -12.75 13.99
N ARG A 218 12.87 -13.80 14.59
CA ARG A 218 11.58 -13.75 15.27
C ARG A 218 11.77 -13.34 16.72
N LEU A 219 10.93 -12.42 17.15
CA LEU A 219 10.80 -11.94 18.52
C LEU A 219 9.49 -12.49 19.09
N THR A 220 9.58 -13.09 20.27
CA THR A 220 8.41 -13.53 21.03
C THR A 220 8.54 -12.97 22.44
N LEU A 221 7.57 -12.18 22.86
CA LEU A 221 7.50 -11.66 24.23
C LEU A 221 6.95 -12.78 25.12
N THR A 222 7.74 -13.19 26.12
CA THR A 222 7.40 -14.33 27.00
C THR A 222 6.60 -13.88 28.22
N ASP A 223 6.61 -12.57 28.51
CA ASP A 223 5.73 -11.95 29.49
C ASP A 223 4.35 -11.65 28.87
N PRO A 224 3.24 -12.15 29.46
CA PRO A 224 1.90 -11.92 28.91
C PRO A 224 1.45 -10.46 28.89
N GLU A 225 1.87 -9.63 29.85
CA GLU A 225 1.50 -8.21 29.88
C GLU A 225 2.18 -7.45 28.74
N ASP A 226 3.42 -7.82 28.40
CA ASP A 226 4.12 -7.27 27.23
C ASP A 226 3.53 -7.76 25.91
N ALA A 227 3.18 -9.05 25.83
CA ALA A 227 2.68 -9.69 24.61
C ALA A 227 1.32 -9.15 24.15
N GLU A 228 0.41 -8.84 25.09
CA GLU A 228 -0.97 -8.39 24.79
C GLU A 228 -1.09 -6.87 24.53
N LYS A 229 0.00 -6.10 24.70
CA LYS A 229 0.00 -4.67 24.39
C LYS A 229 -0.13 -4.42 22.87
N PRO A 230 -0.71 -3.27 22.48
CA PRO A 230 -0.67 -2.80 21.09
C PRO A 230 0.75 -2.75 20.54
N PHE A 231 0.89 -3.00 19.24
CA PHE A 231 2.18 -3.08 18.57
C PHE A 231 2.99 -1.77 18.71
N ASP A 232 4.07 -1.82 19.49
CA ASP A 232 5.02 -0.70 19.64
C ASP A 232 6.46 -1.20 19.85
N LEU A 233 6.89 -2.18 19.05
CA LEU A 233 8.24 -2.73 19.17
C LEU A 233 9.28 -1.96 18.35
N ARG A 234 10.45 -1.78 18.96
CA ARG A 234 11.65 -1.26 18.34
C ARG A 234 12.86 -2.13 18.66
N VAL A 235 13.75 -2.26 17.68
CA VAL A 235 15.05 -2.90 17.84
C VAL A 235 16.16 -1.91 17.53
N ASP A 236 17.09 -1.77 18.49
CA ASP A 236 18.34 -1.04 18.38
C ASP A 236 19.51 -2.03 18.39
N VAL A 237 20.56 -1.74 17.60
CA VAL A 237 21.77 -2.57 17.51
C VAL A 237 22.98 -1.65 17.58
N ASP A 238 23.86 -1.84 18.57
CA ASP A 238 24.96 -0.91 18.85
C ASP A 238 26.05 -0.93 17.75
N ARG A 239 26.48 -2.12 17.31
CA ARG A 239 27.45 -2.35 16.22
C ARG A 239 26.79 -3.08 15.05
N GLY A 240 25.66 -2.53 14.60
CA GLY A 240 24.94 -3.05 13.46
C GLY A 240 23.73 -2.21 13.07
N ILE A 241 22.83 -2.84 12.32
CA ILE A 241 21.63 -2.23 11.78
C ILE A 241 20.48 -3.22 11.93
N ALA A 242 19.30 -2.71 12.27
CA ALA A 242 18.04 -3.46 12.24
C ALA A 242 17.00 -2.72 11.39
N SER A 243 16.20 -3.46 10.64
CA SER A 243 15.01 -2.94 9.93
C SER A 243 13.96 -2.38 10.90
N TYR A 244 12.82 -1.92 10.40
CA TYR A 244 11.64 -1.83 11.25
C TYR A 244 11.21 -3.21 11.71
N VAL A 245 10.57 -3.24 12.88
CA VAL A 245 9.91 -4.44 13.41
C VAL A 245 8.51 -4.49 12.80
N HIS A 246 8.03 -5.69 12.49
CA HIS A 246 6.67 -5.90 12.01
C HIS A 246 6.02 -7.05 12.78
N PRO A 247 4.73 -6.95 13.13
CA PRO A 247 4.01 -8.07 13.73
C PRO A 247 3.95 -9.24 12.74
N LEU A 248 4.03 -10.44 13.27
CA LEU A 248 3.77 -11.68 12.54
C LEU A 248 2.32 -12.12 12.78
N PRO A 249 1.70 -12.89 11.88
CA PRO A 249 0.33 -13.37 12.05
C PRO A 249 0.17 -14.22 13.32
N GLU A 250 -1.03 -14.17 13.92
CA GLU A 250 -1.41 -15.07 15.02
C GLU A 250 -1.75 -16.48 14.51
N ALA A 251 -2.28 -16.59 13.29
CA ALA A 251 -2.64 -17.85 12.65
C ALA A 251 -1.40 -18.70 12.36
N SER A 252 -1.51 -20.01 12.56
CA SER A 252 -0.43 -20.93 12.16
C SER A 252 -0.34 -21.04 10.63
N ALA A 253 0.76 -21.61 10.14
CA ALA A 253 0.89 -21.94 8.73
C ALA A 253 -0.24 -22.86 8.22
N ASP A 254 -0.68 -23.81 9.04
CA ASP A 254 -1.76 -24.74 8.69
C ASP A 254 -3.10 -24.05 8.63
N ASP A 255 -3.40 -23.19 9.62
CA ASP A 255 -4.62 -22.38 9.62
C ASP A 255 -4.66 -21.47 8.39
N PHE A 256 -3.56 -20.79 8.09
CA PHE A 256 -3.47 -19.90 6.93
C PHE A 256 -3.69 -20.64 5.60
N VAL A 257 -3.09 -21.82 5.43
CA VAL A 257 -3.24 -22.62 4.20
C VAL A 257 -4.63 -23.23 4.09
N GLY A 258 -5.28 -23.54 5.23
CA GLY A 258 -6.63 -24.11 5.28
C GLY A 258 -7.77 -23.07 5.31
N ASP A 259 -7.45 -21.78 5.33
CA ASP A 259 -8.42 -20.69 5.42
C ASP A 259 -9.16 -20.43 4.09
N ASP A 260 -10.45 -20.12 4.17
CA ASP A 260 -11.34 -19.92 3.02
C ASP A 260 -11.06 -18.62 2.23
N PHE A 261 -10.23 -17.70 2.76
CA PHE A 261 -9.80 -16.48 2.09
C PHE A 261 -8.44 -16.67 1.40
N ALA A 262 -8.22 -17.84 0.79
CA ALA A 262 -7.08 -18.09 -0.08
C ALA A 262 -6.94 -16.97 -1.12
N GLY A 263 -5.76 -16.35 -1.19
CA GLY A 263 -5.53 -15.21 -2.04
C GLY A 263 -6.23 -13.93 -1.64
N TRP A 264 -6.88 -13.78 -0.48
CA TRP A 264 -7.64 -12.57 -0.10
C TRP A 264 -7.29 -12.01 1.28
N GLY A 265 -6.02 -12.13 1.64
CA GLY A 265 -5.47 -11.58 2.89
C GLY A 265 -5.58 -12.54 4.07
N GLU A 266 -5.31 -11.98 5.25
CA GLU A 266 -5.58 -12.57 6.56
C GLU A 266 -5.76 -11.43 7.57
N THR A 267 -6.41 -11.69 8.70
CA THR A 267 -6.61 -10.70 9.76
C THR A 267 -5.29 -10.12 10.26
N GLN A 268 -5.25 -8.78 10.43
CA GLN A 268 -4.09 -8.09 10.99
C GLN A 268 -3.89 -8.44 12.47
N ASN A 269 -2.66 -8.77 12.87
CA ASN A 269 -2.24 -8.86 14.26
C ASN A 269 -1.90 -7.45 14.79
N PRO A 270 -2.68 -6.89 15.74
CA PRO A 270 -2.43 -5.57 16.31
C PRO A 270 -1.44 -5.60 17.50
N LYS A 271 -0.96 -6.78 17.92
CA LYS A 271 -0.14 -6.98 19.11
C LYS A 271 1.35 -6.93 18.83
N SER A 272 2.15 -6.78 19.88
CA SER A 272 3.61 -6.80 19.82
C SER A 272 4.25 -8.19 19.64
N SER A 273 3.50 -9.28 19.80
CA SER A 273 4.05 -10.65 19.78
C SER A 273 3.15 -11.61 19.01
N PRO A 274 3.69 -12.52 18.17
CA PRO A 274 5.08 -12.54 17.71
C PRO A 274 5.36 -11.41 16.71
N ALA A 275 6.62 -11.06 16.54
CA ALA A 275 7.08 -10.07 15.56
C ALA A 275 8.37 -10.52 14.88
N TYR A 276 8.74 -9.90 13.77
CA TYR A 276 10.04 -10.13 13.13
C TYR A 276 10.80 -8.84 12.88
N VAL A 277 12.11 -8.98 12.79
CA VAL A 277 13.07 -7.94 12.43
C VAL A 277 14.18 -8.56 11.60
N GLU A 278 14.78 -7.79 10.70
CA GLU A 278 16.00 -8.19 10.01
C GLU A 278 17.20 -7.47 10.63
N VAL A 279 18.23 -8.24 11.02
CA VAL A 279 19.42 -7.72 11.72
C VAL A 279 20.67 -8.01 10.91
N ALA A 280 21.51 -7.00 10.73
CA ALA A 280 22.87 -7.12 10.22
C ALA A 280 23.84 -6.56 11.26
N ALA A 281 24.58 -7.43 11.94
CA ALA A 281 25.43 -7.03 13.07
C ALA A 281 26.71 -7.88 13.15
N ILE A 282 27.72 -7.39 13.87
CA ILE A 282 28.89 -8.20 14.22
C ILE A 282 28.57 -9.11 15.41
N PRO A 283 29.26 -10.26 15.59
CA PRO A 283 28.96 -11.19 16.68
C PRO A 283 28.98 -10.56 18.08
N SER A 284 29.87 -9.60 18.36
CA SER A 284 29.89 -8.90 19.66
C SER A 284 28.78 -7.86 19.86
N ALA A 285 27.96 -7.56 18.84
CA ALA A 285 26.92 -6.55 18.93
C ALA A 285 25.82 -6.94 19.94
N THR A 286 25.30 -5.93 20.64
CA THR A 286 24.12 -6.06 21.49
C THR A 286 22.88 -5.67 20.69
N VAL A 287 21.88 -6.56 20.68
CA VAL A 287 20.55 -6.32 20.16
C VAL A 287 19.63 -6.02 21.33
N THR A 288 19.09 -4.80 21.37
CA THR A 288 18.19 -4.33 22.42
C THR A 288 16.77 -4.23 21.85
N VAL A 289 15.83 -4.96 22.45
CA VAL A 289 14.41 -4.89 22.11
C VAL A 289 13.70 -3.98 23.09
N LYS A 290 12.92 -3.04 22.57
CA LYS A 290 12.14 -2.08 23.35
C LYS A 290 10.67 -2.15 22.96
N GLN A 291 9.81 -1.87 23.93
CA GLN A 291 8.40 -1.62 23.72
C GLN A 291 8.11 -0.20 24.23
N GLY A 292 7.79 0.71 23.32
CA GLY A 292 7.91 2.16 23.58
C GLY A 292 9.33 2.53 24.00
N GLU A 293 9.47 3.21 25.14
CA GLU A 293 10.78 3.59 25.71
C GLU A 293 11.36 2.53 26.67
N GLU A 294 10.57 1.51 27.03
CA GLU A 294 10.99 0.48 27.99
C GLU A 294 11.83 -0.60 27.29
N THR A 295 12.95 -0.99 27.92
CA THR A 295 13.75 -2.13 27.44
C THR A 295 13.14 -3.44 27.92
N VAL A 296 12.72 -4.26 26.97
CA VAL A 296 12.19 -5.61 27.23
C VAL A 296 13.34 -6.58 27.52
N GLY A 297 14.41 -6.49 26.74
CA GLY A 297 15.60 -7.32 26.95
C GLY A 297 16.71 -7.05 25.96
N GLU A 298 17.86 -7.67 26.23
CA GLU A 298 19.08 -7.56 25.42
C GLU A 298 19.69 -8.93 25.17
N VAL A 299 20.22 -9.15 23.97
CA VAL A 299 20.98 -10.36 23.60
C VAL A 299 22.23 -10.01 22.81
N LYS A 300 23.27 -10.83 22.90
CA LYS A 300 24.42 -10.74 21.99
C LYS A 300 24.09 -11.39 20.66
N TRP A 301 24.39 -10.73 19.56
CA TRP A 301 24.09 -11.27 18.22
C TRP A 301 24.80 -12.60 17.96
N GLY A 302 26.07 -12.73 18.32
CA GLY A 302 26.82 -13.98 18.15
C GLY A 302 26.23 -15.16 18.92
N ASP A 303 25.60 -14.93 20.07
CA ASP A 303 24.85 -15.97 20.79
C ASP A 303 23.63 -16.42 19.98
N VAL A 304 22.89 -15.49 19.37
CA VAL A 304 21.76 -15.80 18.48
C VAL A 304 22.23 -16.58 17.25
N GLU A 305 23.35 -16.20 16.65
CA GLU A 305 23.91 -16.91 15.49
C GLU A 305 24.34 -18.35 15.82
N GLN A 306 24.96 -18.55 16.98
CA GLN A 306 25.48 -19.85 17.41
C GLN A 306 24.37 -20.77 17.93
N LYS A 307 23.51 -20.26 18.82
CA LYS A 307 22.50 -21.05 19.53
C LYS A 307 21.19 -21.15 18.75
N LYS A 308 20.99 -20.32 17.73
CA LYS A 308 19.74 -20.15 16.94
C LYS A 308 18.57 -19.60 17.73
N VAL A 309 18.48 -19.91 19.02
CA VAL A 309 17.47 -19.42 19.94
C VAL A 309 18.18 -18.91 21.19
N VAL A 310 17.83 -17.70 21.62
CA VAL A 310 18.29 -17.10 22.88
C VAL A 310 17.08 -16.56 23.62
N GLU A 311 16.98 -16.90 24.91
CA GLU A 311 15.90 -16.49 25.79
C GLU A 311 16.44 -15.59 26.90
N THR A 312 15.66 -14.57 27.23
CA THR A 312 15.79 -13.72 28.42
C THR A 312 14.49 -13.85 29.22
N PRO A 313 14.38 -13.24 30.43
CA PRO A 313 13.17 -13.38 31.23
C PRO A 313 11.87 -12.92 30.54
N ARG A 314 11.93 -11.91 29.66
CA ARG A 314 10.75 -11.28 29.03
C ARG A 314 10.66 -11.48 27.51
N MET A 315 11.69 -12.05 26.88
CA MET A 315 11.66 -12.27 25.44
C MET A 315 12.49 -13.46 24.98
N ARG A 316 12.10 -14.01 23.84
CA ARG A 316 12.82 -15.02 23.06
C ARG A 316 13.16 -14.45 21.68
N VAL A 317 14.42 -14.62 21.28
CA VAL A 317 14.93 -14.25 19.95
C VAL A 317 15.34 -15.51 19.21
N GLU A 318 14.78 -15.73 18.02
CA GLU A 318 15.03 -16.90 17.20
C GLU A 318 15.48 -16.51 15.79
N LEU A 319 16.59 -17.06 15.34
CA LEU A 319 17.15 -16.85 14.02
C LEU A 319 16.44 -17.74 12.99
N LEU A 320 15.78 -17.11 12.01
CA LEU A 320 14.98 -17.79 11.00
C LEU A 320 15.66 -17.88 9.63
N ASP A 321 16.82 -17.25 9.45
CA ASP A 321 17.58 -17.33 8.20
C ASP A 321 17.99 -18.77 7.85
N ARG A 322 17.36 -19.29 6.78
CA ARG A 322 17.60 -20.63 6.20
C ARG A 322 18.49 -20.59 4.96
N GLY A 323 19.08 -19.44 4.66
CA GLY A 323 19.62 -19.14 3.34
C GLY A 323 18.52 -18.88 2.32
N ARG A 324 18.91 -18.39 1.13
CA ARG A 324 17.97 -17.95 0.09
C ARG A 324 18.50 -18.23 -1.30
N ASN A 325 17.59 -18.26 -2.26
CA ASN A 325 17.89 -18.34 -3.69
C ASN A 325 17.22 -17.17 -4.41
N TRP A 326 17.87 -16.70 -5.48
CA TRP A 326 17.21 -15.86 -6.47
C TRP A 326 16.38 -16.76 -7.38
N VAL A 327 15.06 -16.59 -7.40
CA VAL A 327 14.11 -17.44 -8.12
C VAL A 327 13.34 -16.61 -9.14
N ASN A 328 13.29 -17.10 -10.38
CA ASN A 328 12.39 -16.66 -11.43
C ASN A 328 11.08 -17.43 -11.30
N VAL A 329 9.97 -16.71 -11.14
CA VAL A 329 8.64 -17.28 -10.99
C VAL A 329 7.85 -17.02 -12.27
N ASN A 330 7.17 -18.05 -12.77
CA ASN A 330 6.18 -17.94 -13.83
C ASN A 330 4.82 -18.41 -13.30
N VAL A 331 3.79 -17.59 -13.41
CA VAL A 331 2.40 -17.95 -13.13
C VAL A 331 1.68 -18.14 -14.45
N LEU A 332 1.18 -19.34 -14.68
CA LEU A 332 0.55 -19.73 -15.93
C LEU A 332 -0.95 -19.95 -15.72
N ASP A 333 -1.75 -19.57 -16.72
CA ASP A 333 -3.11 -20.06 -16.85
C ASP A 333 -3.06 -21.55 -17.19
N ASP A 334 -3.77 -22.37 -16.42
CA ASP A 334 -3.62 -23.83 -16.49
C ASP A 334 -4.14 -24.42 -17.81
N ASP A 335 -5.19 -23.83 -18.38
CA ASP A 335 -5.82 -24.31 -19.61
C ASP A 335 -5.03 -23.91 -20.86
N THR A 336 -4.46 -22.71 -20.87
CA THR A 336 -3.75 -22.18 -22.04
C THR A 336 -2.24 -22.35 -21.97
N GLY A 337 -1.68 -22.59 -20.78
CA GLY A 337 -0.24 -22.69 -20.53
C GLY A 337 0.53 -21.38 -20.74
N ARG A 338 -0.18 -20.25 -20.88
CA ARG A 338 0.42 -18.92 -21.10
C ARG A 338 0.59 -18.17 -19.77
N PRO A 339 1.60 -17.28 -19.65
CA PRO A 339 1.69 -16.38 -18.50
C PRO A 339 0.40 -15.58 -18.32
N VAL A 340 0.00 -15.41 -17.07
CA VAL A 340 -1.24 -14.72 -16.72
C VAL A 340 -0.97 -13.67 -15.64
N PRO A 341 -1.33 -12.39 -15.85
CA PRO A 341 -1.21 -11.37 -14.81
C PRO A 341 -1.98 -11.77 -13.55
N CYS A 342 -1.44 -11.46 -12.39
CA CYS A 342 -2.04 -11.83 -11.11
C CYS A 342 -1.38 -11.03 -10.00
N ARG A 343 -1.87 -11.17 -8.79
CA ARG A 343 -1.13 -10.75 -7.60
C ARG A 343 -0.59 -11.95 -6.85
N VAL A 344 0.62 -11.80 -6.33
CA VAL A 344 1.36 -12.86 -5.65
C VAL A 344 1.84 -12.40 -4.28
N HIS A 345 1.89 -13.35 -3.35
CA HIS A 345 2.52 -13.20 -2.06
C HIS A 345 3.30 -14.47 -1.75
N PHE A 346 4.52 -14.30 -1.25
CA PHE A 346 5.35 -15.39 -0.74
C PHE A 346 5.66 -15.12 0.73
N ARG A 347 5.59 -16.16 1.56
CA ARG A 347 6.02 -16.07 2.96
C ARG A 347 6.72 -17.31 3.47
N SER A 348 7.51 -17.15 4.52
CA SER A 348 7.92 -18.29 5.34
C SER A 348 6.72 -18.86 6.12
N PRO A 349 6.81 -20.09 6.68
CA PRO A 349 5.78 -20.63 7.55
C PRO A 349 5.47 -19.76 8.78
N GLU A 350 6.43 -18.95 9.22
CA GLU A 350 6.28 -18.00 10.33
C GLU A 350 5.55 -16.71 9.92
N GLY A 351 5.25 -16.52 8.63
CA GLY A 351 4.56 -15.34 8.11
C GLY A 351 5.47 -14.19 7.66
N ILE A 352 6.79 -14.41 7.55
CA ILE A 352 7.70 -13.38 7.04
C ILE A 352 7.52 -13.24 5.52
N PRO A 353 7.23 -12.05 4.98
CA PRO A 353 7.01 -11.85 3.55
C PRO A 353 8.31 -11.82 2.74
N TYR A 354 8.23 -12.35 1.52
CA TYR A 354 9.30 -12.38 0.52
C TYR A 354 8.76 -11.92 -0.84
N GLN A 355 8.42 -10.64 -0.95
CA GLN A 355 7.84 -10.12 -2.20
C GLN A 355 8.87 -10.13 -3.34
N PRO A 356 8.39 -10.19 -4.60
CA PRO A 356 9.27 -10.08 -5.75
C PRO A 356 10.10 -8.79 -5.71
N TYR A 357 11.29 -8.84 -6.31
CA TYR A 357 12.17 -7.68 -6.38
C TYR A 357 11.48 -6.53 -7.13
N GLY A 358 11.49 -5.33 -6.54
CA GLY A 358 10.77 -4.17 -7.03
C GLY A 358 9.46 -3.88 -6.28
N HIS A 359 9.04 -4.75 -5.37
CA HIS A 359 7.82 -4.62 -4.58
C HIS A 359 8.10 -4.52 -3.08
N HIS A 360 7.17 -3.93 -2.34
CA HIS A 360 7.29 -3.77 -0.89
C HIS A 360 7.05 -5.09 -0.16
N ASN A 361 7.93 -5.46 0.77
CA ASN A 361 7.60 -6.53 1.72
C ASN A 361 6.40 -6.16 2.60
N GLN A 362 6.24 -4.87 2.88
CA GLN A 362 5.24 -4.29 3.77
C GLN A 362 4.84 -2.92 3.18
N VAL A 363 3.70 -2.84 2.49
CA VAL A 363 3.20 -1.57 1.91
C VAL A 363 2.89 -0.56 3.02
N ASN A 364 3.14 0.72 2.75
CA ASN A 364 3.05 1.79 3.74
C ASN A 364 1.63 2.16 4.18
N SER A 365 0.59 1.62 3.53
CA SER A 365 -0.82 1.89 3.87
C SER A 365 -1.18 1.54 5.32
N ASN A 366 -0.37 0.74 6.03
CA ASN A 366 -0.50 0.55 7.48
C ASN A 366 -0.05 1.73 8.35
N LEU A 367 0.38 2.84 7.73
CA LEU A 367 0.74 4.11 8.37
C LEU A 367 -0.29 5.22 8.05
N ASP A 368 -1.51 4.84 7.67
CA ASP A 368 -2.59 5.77 7.29
C ASP A 368 -2.19 6.72 6.13
N THR A 369 -1.45 6.19 5.15
CA THR A 369 -0.89 6.96 4.03
C THR A 369 -1.92 7.18 2.92
N TRP A 370 -2.77 8.18 3.09
CA TRP A 370 -3.72 8.62 2.07
C TRP A 370 -2.99 9.26 0.86
N HIS A 371 -3.39 8.90 -0.36
CA HIS A 371 -2.80 9.39 -1.63
C HIS A 371 -1.27 9.21 -1.76
N ILE A 372 -0.72 8.16 -1.15
CA ILE A 372 0.72 7.85 -1.17
C ILE A 372 0.90 6.35 -1.40
N ASP A 373 1.91 5.98 -2.20
CA ASP A 373 2.32 4.59 -2.43
C ASP A 373 1.17 3.73 -3.00
N ILE A 374 0.47 4.28 -4.02
CA ILE A 374 -0.71 3.67 -4.66
C ILE A 374 -0.38 3.13 -6.06
N GLY A 375 -0.62 1.84 -6.25
CA GLY A 375 -0.39 1.12 -7.50
C GLY A 375 0.77 0.15 -7.44
N GLY A 376 0.63 -1.02 -8.08
CA GLY A 376 1.68 -2.05 -8.18
C GLY A 376 1.77 -3.00 -6.99
N ASP A 377 1.37 -2.56 -5.79
CA ASP A 377 1.24 -3.38 -4.60
C ASP A 377 -0.14 -3.22 -3.95
N LEU A 378 -0.58 -4.25 -3.22
CA LEU A 378 -1.87 -4.31 -2.51
C LEU A 378 -1.66 -4.84 -1.10
N ARG A 379 -2.42 -4.33 -0.13
CA ARG A 379 -2.46 -4.83 1.24
C ARG A 379 -3.86 -5.30 1.62
N LEU A 380 -4.01 -6.55 2.03
CA LEU A 380 -5.26 -7.10 2.57
C LEU A 380 -5.00 -7.62 3.98
N GLY A 381 -5.48 -6.87 4.98
CA GLY A 381 -5.24 -7.13 6.39
C GLY A 381 -3.74 -7.15 6.72
N GLN A 382 -3.21 -8.30 7.13
CA GLN A 382 -1.78 -8.47 7.42
C GLN A 382 -0.91 -8.58 6.17
N ILE A 383 -1.50 -8.93 5.01
CA ILE A 383 -0.76 -9.43 3.85
C ILE A 383 -0.52 -8.34 2.83
N THR A 384 0.73 -8.23 2.36
CA THR A 384 1.09 -7.47 1.16
C THR A 384 1.22 -8.41 -0.04
N TYR A 385 0.62 -8.03 -1.16
CA TYR A 385 0.71 -8.69 -2.46
C TYR A 385 1.37 -7.76 -3.48
N ALA A 386 2.11 -8.36 -4.40
CA ALA A 386 2.68 -7.70 -5.57
C ALA A 386 1.87 -8.02 -6.83
N TYR A 387 1.47 -7.01 -7.61
CA TYR A 387 0.90 -7.24 -8.94
C TYR A 387 2.00 -7.53 -9.95
N ILE A 388 1.84 -8.61 -10.71
CA ILE A 388 2.82 -9.09 -11.70
C ILE A 388 2.12 -9.40 -13.03
N ASP A 389 2.87 -9.38 -14.12
CA ASP A 389 2.37 -9.70 -15.48
C ASP A 389 2.33 -11.22 -15.78
N GLY A 390 2.38 -12.03 -14.72
CA GLY A 390 2.57 -13.48 -14.79
C GLY A 390 4.03 -13.91 -14.66
N LYS A 391 4.97 -12.96 -14.55
CA LYS A 391 6.37 -13.24 -14.25
C LYS A 391 6.90 -12.32 -13.17
N CYS A 392 7.76 -12.85 -12.31
CA CYS A 392 8.51 -12.05 -11.37
C CYS A 392 9.80 -12.77 -10.95
N GLN A 393 10.67 -12.07 -10.23
CA GLN A 393 11.88 -12.68 -9.69
C GLN A 393 12.24 -12.02 -8.36
N GLY A 394 12.85 -12.77 -7.46
CA GLY A 394 13.23 -12.25 -6.15
C GLY A 394 13.91 -13.28 -5.28
N TRP A 395 14.21 -12.89 -4.05
CA TRP A 395 14.78 -13.78 -3.06
C TRP A 395 13.67 -14.58 -2.37
N LEU A 396 13.74 -15.91 -2.45
CA LEU A 396 12.93 -16.82 -1.63
C LEU A 396 13.82 -17.57 -0.63
N PRO A 397 13.34 -17.82 0.60
CA PRO A 397 14.09 -18.59 1.57
C PRO A 397 14.16 -20.06 1.14
N ARG A 398 15.24 -20.74 1.49
CA ARG A 398 15.36 -22.19 1.25
C ARG A 398 14.46 -22.95 2.21
N GLY A 399 13.93 -24.08 1.74
CA GLY A 399 12.97 -24.89 2.49
C GLY A 399 11.53 -24.54 2.14
N GLU A 400 10.63 -24.66 3.11
CA GLU A 400 9.20 -24.40 2.90
C GLU A 400 8.92 -22.91 2.70
N VAL A 401 8.14 -22.61 1.67
CA VAL A 401 7.58 -21.30 1.33
C VAL A 401 6.09 -21.50 1.10
N ILE A 402 5.26 -20.64 1.68
CA ILE A 402 3.84 -20.58 1.38
C ILE A 402 3.66 -19.54 0.28
N VAL A 403 2.96 -19.95 -0.77
CA VAL A 403 2.63 -19.16 -1.94
C VAL A 403 1.14 -18.86 -1.88
N ASP A 404 0.77 -17.60 -2.10
CA ASP A 404 -0.60 -17.14 -2.14
C ASP A 404 -0.83 -16.25 -3.36
N VAL A 405 -1.67 -16.69 -4.29
CA VAL A 405 -1.86 -16.05 -5.60
C VAL A 405 -3.35 -15.94 -5.93
N ALA A 406 -3.75 -14.79 -6.43
CA ALA A 406 -5.12 -14.55 -6.88
C ALA A 406 -5.18 -13.79 -8.20
N ARG A 407 -6.29 -13.99 -8.93
CA ARG A 407 -6.64 -13.27 -10.15
C ARG A 407 -8.16 -13.11 -10.22
N GLY A 408 -8.70 -12.02 -9.67
CA GLY A 408 -10.14 -11.73 -9.72
C GLY A 408 -11.02 -12.82 -9.12
N PHE A 409 -12.29 -12.85 -9.54
CA PHE A 409 -13.29 -13.82 -9.03
C PHE A 409 -13.48 -15.05 -9.93
N GLU A 410 -12.94 -15.02 -11.15
CA GLU A 410 -13.15 -16.05 -12.17
C GLU A 410 -12.09 -17.18 -12.15
N TYR A 411 -11.04 -17.02 -11.34
CA TYR A 411 -10.00 -18.02 -11.11
C TYR A 411 -10.07 -18.58 -9.70
N GLU A 412 -9.73 -19.86 -9.57
CA GLU A 412 -9.45 -20.45 -8.26
C GLU A 412 -8.15 -19.83 -7.71
N PRO A 413 -8.17 -19.21 -6.52
CA PRO A 413 -6.95 -18.74 -5.88
C PRO A 413 -6.05 -19.92 -5.53
N LEU A 414 -4.74 -19.69 -5.57
CA LEU A 414 -3.73 -20.69 -5.21
C LEU A 414 -3.10 -20.29 -3.87
N ARG A 415 -3.45 -20.99 -2.80
CA ARG A 415 -2.71 -20.97 -1.54
C ARG A 415 -2.10 -22.34 -1.28
N THR A 416 -0.77 -22.44 -1.32
CA THR A 416 -0.10 -23.74 -1.21
C THR A 416 1.31 -23.65 -0.66
N ARG A 417 1.87 -24.80 -0.29
CA ARG A 417 3.26 -24.94 0.14
C ARG A 417 4.12 -25.40 -1.02
N VAL A 418 5.23 -24.71 -1.21
CA VAL A 418 6.30 -25.13 -2.11
C VAL A 418 7.59 -25.28 -1.32
N LYS A 419 8.49 -26.12 -1.83
CA LYS A 419 9.82 -26.28 -1.25
C LYS A 419 10.87 -25.75 -2.21
N ILE A 420 11.68 -24.80 -1.74
CA ILE A 420 12.79 -24.22 -2.49
C ILE A 420 14.09 -24.94 -2.13
N GLU A 421 14.58 -25.77 -3.04
CA GLU A 421 15.83 -26.53 -2.85
C GLU A 421 17.07 -25.64 -3.04
N PRO A 422 18.21 -25.94 -2.41
CA PRO A 422 19.45 -25.20 -2.66
C PRO A 422 19.82 -25.16 -4.16
N GLY A 423 20.00 -23.96 -4.71
CA GLY A 423 20.34 -23.77 -6.12
C GLY A 423 19.17 -23.78 -7.10
N GLN A 424 17.93 -24.04 -6.65
CA GLN A 424 16.74 -23.86 -7.47
C GLN A 424 16.55 -22.38 -7.84
N GLN A 425 16.40 -22.10 -9.13
CA GLN A 425 16.21 -20.76 -9.69
C GLN A 425 14.89 -20.59 -10.43
N GLU A 426 14.12 -21.66 -10.61
CA GLU A 426 12.85 -21.62 -11.36
C GLU A 426 11.72 -22.15 -10.49
N LEU A 427 10.59 -21.44 -10.51
CA LEU A 427 9.33 -21.85 -9.91
C LEU A 427 8.20 -21.59 -10.90
N THR A 428 7.33 -22.58 -11.12
CA THR A 428 6.14 -22.43 -11.96
C THR A 428 4.91 -22.70 -11.12
N LEU A 429 3.96 -21.76 -11.19
CA LEU A 429 2.67 -21.79 -10.51
C LEU A 429 1.57 -21.79 -11.57
N ARG A 430 0.39 -22.31 -11.22
CA ARG A 430 -0.73 -22.48 -12.15
C ARG A 430 -2.02 -22.02 -11.51
N LEU A 431 -2.77 -21.18 -12.23
CA LEU A 431 -4.11 -20.74 -11.84
C LEU A 431 -5.13 -21.36 -12.79
N LYS A 432 -6.21 -21.88 -12.21
CA LYS A 432 -7.31 -22.50 -12.96
C LYS A 432 -8.48 -21.54 -13.04
N ARG A 433 -8.88 -21.17 -14.26
CA ARG A 433 -10.15 -20.47 -14.48
C ARG A 433 -11.31 -21.44 -14.27
N TRP A 434 -12.25 -21.11 -13.40
CA TRP A 434 -13.44 -21.93 -13.15
C TRP A 434 -14.65 -21.45 -13.96
N VAL A 435 -14.66 -20.17 -14.37
CA VAL A 435 -15.69 -19.57 -15.22
C VAL A 435 -15.07 -18.52 -16.15
N ASN A 436 -15.62 -18.39 -17.36
CA ASN A 436 -15.28 -17.31 -18.28
C ASN A 436 -16.54 -16.50 -18.55
N MET A 437 -16.68 -15.36 -17.87
CA MET A 437 -17.85 -14.50 -17.99
C MET A 437 -17.89 -13.78 -19.33
N ASN A 438 -16.72 -13.36 -19.86
CA ASN A 438 -16.62 -12.77 -21.19
C ASN A 438 -17.15 -13.71 -22.29
N ALA A 439 -16.84 -15.02 -22.20
CA ALA A 439 -17.35 -16.02 -23.13
C ALA A 439 -18.87 -16.23 -23.02
N GLN A 440 -19.48 -15.78 -21.92
CA GLN A 440 -20.93 -15.77 -21.70
C GLN A 440 -21.55 -14.39 -21.98
N GLY A 441 -20.78 -13.45 -22.54
CA GLY A 441 -21.24 -12.09 -22.87
C GLY A 441 -21.28 -11.14 -21.68
N TRP A 442 -20.69 -11.48 -20.54
CA TRP A 442 -20.63 -10.64 -19.35
C TRP A 442 -19.24 -10.04 -19.19
N TYR A 443 -19.17 -8.71 -19.08
CA TYR A 443 -17.90 -7.98 -18.96
C TYR A 443 -17.88 -7.19 -17.67
N SER A 444 -16.82 -7.37 -16.90
CA SER A 444 -16.63 -6.77 -15.59
C SER A 444 -16.04 -5.36 -15.65
N GLY A 445 -16.44 -4.48 -14.75
CA GLY A 445 -15.86 -3.15 -14.62
C GLY A 445 -15.96 -2.59 -13.21
N ASP A 446 -14.94 -1.83 -12.81
CA ASP A 446 -14.95 -1.03 -11.59
C ASP A 446 -15.43 0.39 -11.93
N SER A 447 -16.52 0.81 -11.30
CA SER A 447 -17.13 2.12 -11.55
C SER A 447 -16.34 3.30 -10.99
N HIS A 448 -15.46 3.07 -10.01
CA HIS A 448 -15.01 4.13 -9.12
C HIS A 448 -13.60 3.86 -8.55
N VAL A 449 -12.58 4.45 -9.17
CA VAL A 449 -11.16 4.28 -8.78
C VAL A 449 -10.45 5.63 -8.75
N HIS A 450 -9.66 5.89 -7.70
CA HIS A 450 -8.83 7.09 -7.55
C HIS A 450 -7.33 6.79 -7.48
N PHE A 451 -6.53 7.83 -7.66
CA PHE A 451 -5.09 7.94 -7.36
C PHE A 451 -4.12 7.02 -8.10
N LEU A 452 -4.60 6.05 -8.87
CA LEU A 452 -3.77 5.31 -9.81
C LEU A 452 -3.44 6.19 -11.02
N SER A 453 -2.26 6.00 -11.60
CA SER A 453 -2.03 6.44 -12.98
C SER A 453 -2.79 5.54 -13.96
N THR A 454 -3.02 5.99 -15.19
CA THR A 454 -3.64 5.15 -16.24
C THR A 454 -2.92 3.81 -16.41
N GLN A 455 -1.58 3.81 -16.35
CA GLN A 455 -0.79 2.59 -16.47
C GLN A 455 -0.89 1.70 -15.22
N GLY A 456 -0.96 2.29 -14.03
CA GLY A 456 -1.23 1.57 -12.79
C GLY A 456 -2.58 0.86 -12.82
N SER A 457 -3.62 1.54 -13.33
CA SER A 457 -4.96 0.96 -13.53
C SER A 457 -4.95 -0.23 -14.49
N HIS A 458 -4.15 -0.18 -15.57
CA HIS A 458 -3.95 -1.34 -16.46
C HIS A 458 -3.29 -2.51 -15.74
N THR A 459 -2.25 -2.25 -14.94
CA THR A 459 -1.54 -3.28 -14.18
C THR A 459 -2.48 -3.98 -13.20
N GLU A 460 -3.22 -3.23 -12.38
CA GLU A 460 -4.13 -3.82 -11.39
C GLU A 460 -5.32 -4.52 -12.05
N SER A 461 -5.95 -3.90 -13.07
CA SER A 461 -7.09 -4.54 -13.76
C SER A 461 -6.73 -5.85 -14.45
N GLN A 462 -5.56 -5.94 -15.06
CA GLN A 462 -5.06 -7.20 -15.62
C GLN A 462 -4.81 -8.24 -14.54
N GLY A 463 -4.25 -7.82 -13.40
CA GLY A 463 -4.03 -8.68 -12.23
C GLY A 463 -5.31 -9.18 -11.59
N GLU A 464 -6.39 -8.39 -11.62
CA GLU A 464 -7.70 -8.68 -11.03
C GLU A 464 -8.75 -9.23 -12.02
N ASP A 465 -8.31 -9.59 -13.24
CA ASP A 465 -9.17 -10.08 -14.33
C ASP A 465 -10.37 -9.17 -14.64
N LEU A 466 -10.15 -7.85 -14.62
CA LEU A 466 -11.19 -6.84 -14.74
C LEU A 466 -11.19 -6.19 -16.12
N ASN A 467 -12.33 -6.15 -16.83
CA ASN A 467 -12.35 -5.63 -18.20
C ASN A 467 -12.31 -4.10 -18.29
N ILE A 468 -12.97 -3.40 -17.37
CA ILE A 468 -13.04 -1.92 -17.38
C ILE A 468 -12.61 -1.33 -16.03
N VAL A 469 -11.82 -0.25 -16.08
CA VAL A 469 -11.57 0.63 -14.93
C VAL A 469 -11.99 2.04 -15.30
N ASN A 470 -12.87 2.62 -14.50
CA ASN A 470 -13.17 4.04 -14.53
C ASN A 470 -12.24 4.74 -13.52
N LEU A 471 -11.18 5.37 -14.02
CA LEU A 471 -10.26 6.19 -13.23
C LEU A 471 -10.85 7.60 -13.12
N LEU A 472 -11.09 8.08 -11.91
CA LEU A 472 -11.87 9.28 -11.66
C LEU A 472 -11.00 10.36 -11.00
N PRO A 473 -10.32 11.23 -11.76
CA PRO A 473 -9.75 12.44 -11.20
C PRO A 473 -10.82 13.25 -10.44
N SER A 474 -10.44 13.82 -9.30
CA SER A 474 -11.30 14.69 -8.49
C SER A 474 -10.46 15.77 -7.75
N GLN A 475 -11.15 16.61 -6.99
CA GLN A 475 -10.56 17.70 -6.22
C GLN A 475 -10.82 17.49 -4.74
N TRP A 476 -9.79 17.52 -3.88
CA TRP A 476 -9.90 17.58 -2.42
C TRP A 476 -9.31 18.89 -1.90
N GLY A 477 -10.15 19.91 -1.71
CA GLY A 477 -9.68 21.23 -1.33
C GLY A 477 -8.84 21.85 -2.44
N ASN A 478 -7.54 22.05 -2.18
CA ASN A 478 -6.59 22.56 -3.18
C ASN A 478 -5.81 21.47 -3.91
N LEU A 479 -6.07 20.19 -3.62
CA LEU A 479 -5.47 19.07 -4.32
C LEU A 479 -6.35 18.70 -5.51
N PHE A 480 -5.76 18.64 -6.71
CA PHE A 480 -6.36 18.05 -7.90
C PHE A 480 -5.57 16.80 -8.26
N THR A 481 -6.24 15.68 -8.51
CA THR A 481 -5.59 14.41 -8.81
C THR A 481 -5.68 14.05 -10.28
N ASN A 482 -4.66 13.34 -10.78
CA ASN A 482 -4.65 12.70 -12.11
C ASN A 482 -5.01 13.62 -13.29
N THR A 483 -4.70 14.92 -13.20
CA THR A 483 -5.01 15.90 -14.27
C THR A 483 -4.34 15.55 -15.60
N GLU A 484 -3.15 14.95 -15.52
CA GLU A 484 -2.30 14.53 -16.63
C GLU A 484 -2.77 13.23 -17.31
N ASP A 485 -3.64 12.46 -16.66
CA ASP A 485 -4.16 11.19 -17.19
C ASP A 485 -5.39 11.40 -18.10
N PHE A 486 -6.07 12.55 -18.01
CA PHE A 486 -7.29 12.79 -18.80
C PHE A 486 -7.00 12.94 -20.29
N THR A 487 -7.59 12.07 -21.11
CA THR A 487 -7.42 12.10 -22.58
C THR A 487 -8.72 12.20 -23.38
N GLY A 488 -9.88 12.13 -22.71
CA GLY A 488 -11.20 12.15 -23.37
C GLY A 488 -11.52 10.91 -24.22
N ARG A 489 -10.74 9.83 -24.09
CA ARG A 489 -10.84 8.61 -24.91
C ARG A 489 -10.39 7.37 -24.12
N PRO A 490 -10.83 6.15 -24.52
CA PRO A 490 -10.40 4.93 -23.83
C PRO A 490 -8.90 4.66 -24.03
N SER A 491 -8.24 4.24 -22.96
CA SER A 491 -6.91 3.65 -22.99
C SER A 491 -7.06 2.12 -23.00
N VAL A 492 -6.71 1.48 -24.11
CA VAL A 492 -6.92 0.04 -24.32
C VAL A 492 -5.59 -0.69 -24.18
N SER A 493 -5.60 -1.78 -23.41
CA SER A 493 -4.48 -2.71 -23.27
C SER A 493 -4.09 -3.35 -24.61
N GLN A 494 -2.86 -3.88 -24.71
CA GLN A 494 -2.33 -4.42 -25.97
C GLN A 494 -3.11 -5.62 -26.52
N ASP A 495 -3.70 -6.43 -25.64
CA ASP A 495 -4.49 -7.60 -26.03
C ASP A 495 -5.98 -7.27 -26.25
N GLY A 496 -6.39 -6.03 -25.98
CA GLY A 496 -7.76 -5.54 -26.16
C GLY A 496 -8.74 -5.98 -25.07
N ASN A 497 -8.30 -6.68 -24.01
CA ASN A 497 -9.20 -7.26 -23.01
C ASN A 497 -9.47 -6.37 -21.80
N ASN A 498 -8.69 -5.28 -21.65
CA ASN A 498 -8.81 -4.30 -20.57
C ASN A 498 -8.87 -2.88 -21.15
N ILE A 499 -9.81 -2.08 -20.64
CA ILE A 499 -10.00 -0.67 -20.97
C ILE A 499 -9.93 0.16 -19.69
N VAL A 500 -9.05 1.15 -19.66
CA VAL A 500 -9.07 2.21 -18.63
C VAL A 500 -9.68 3.44 -19.28
N TYR A 501 -10.73 4.00 -18.69
CA TYR A 501 -11.31 5.27 -19.11
C TYR A 501 -11.17 6.29 -17.99
N VAL A 502 -10.58 7.44 -18.31
CA VAL A 502 -10.43 8.54 -17.36
C VAL A 502 -11.65 9.44 -17.45
N GLY A 503 -12.53 9.33 -16.45
CA GLY A 503 -13.74 10.14 -16.30
C GLY A 503 -13.51 11.29 -15.32
N GLN A 504 -14.50 11.58 -14.47
CA GLN A 504 -14.35 12.44 -13.29
C GLN A 504 -15.30 11.97 -12.19
N GLU A 505 -14.92 12.18 -10.93
CA GLU A 505 -15.89 12.25 -9.83
C GLU A 505 -16.05 13.72 -9.43
N ASN A 506 -17.22 14.28 -9.70
CA ASN A 506 -17.55 15.63 -9.30
C ASN A 506 -18.30 15.62 -7.96
N ARG A 507 -17.94 16.50 -7.03
CA ARG A 507 -18.36 16.35 -5.63
C ARG A 507 -18.86 17.65 -4.98
N GLN A 508 -19.93 17.50 -4.20
CA GLN A 508 -20.54 18.52 -3.36
C GLN A 508 -20.90 17.86 -2.01
N HIS A 509 -20.44 18.43 -0.90
CA HIS A 509 -20.49 17.79 0.42
C HIS A 509 -21.89 17.46 0.99
N PHE A 510 -22.93 18.17 0.55
CA PHE A 510 -24.31 18.07 1.02
C PHE A 510 -25.25 17.48 -0.05
N LEU A 511 -25.25 18.08 -1.24
CA LEU A 511 -26.03 17.68 -2.41
C LEU A 511 -25.62 16.27 -2.88
N GLY A 512 -24.32 15.94 -2.86
CA GLY A 512 -23.83 14.62 -3.20
C GLY A 512 -22.69 14.61 -4.21
N HIS A 513 -22.34 13.40 -4.64
CA HIS A 513 -21.24 13.15 -5.56
C HIS A 513 -21.79 12.53 -6.85
N LEU A 514 -21.10 12.73 -7.96
CA LEU A 514 -21.50 12.28 -9.28
C LEU A 514 -20.29 11.74 -10.04
N ILE A 515 -20.38 10.50 -10.51
CA ILE A 515 -19.39 9.92 -11.40
C ILE A 515 -19.81 10.22 -12.84
N LEU A 516 -18.88 10.78 -13.62
CA LEU A 516 -19.07 11.18 -15.01
C LEU A 516 -18.22 10.30 -15.92
N TRP A 517 -18.85 9.36 -16.61
CA TRP A 517 -18.22 8.43 -17.54
C TRP A 517 -18.24 8.93 -18.97
N GLY A 518 -17.26 8.47 -19.77
CA GLY A 518 -17.27 8.71 -21.21
C GLY A 518 -16.98 10.15 -21.64
N LEU A 519 -16.60 11.02 -20.70
CA LEU A 519 -16.26 12.42 -20.98
C LEU A 519 -15.22 12.55 -22.09
N LYS A 520 -15.41 13.55 -22.95
CA LYS A 520 -14.49 13.93 -24.03
C LYS A 520 -13.68 15.15 -23.63
N GLU A 521 -14.31 16.06 -22.89
CA GLU A 521 -13.71 17.24 -22.28
C GLU A 521 -14.10 17.27 -20.78
N PRO A 522 -13.24 17.77 -19.89
CA PRO A 522 -13.58 17.88 -18.47
C PRO A 522 -14.75 18.84 -18.23
N VAL A 523 -15.61 18.50 -17.28
CA VAL A 523 -16.71 19.34 -16.79
C VAL A 523 -16.23 20.16 -15.59
N MET A 524 -16.48 21.48 -15.62
CA MET A 524 -15.98 22.44 -14.63
C MET A 524 -17.13 23.14 -13.89
N PRO A 525 -16.92 23.53 -12.61
CA PRO A 525 -15.81 23.11 -11.75
C PRO A 525 -15.91 21.61 -11.39
N TRP A 526 -14.81 21.00 -10.95
CA TRP A 526 -14.78 19.58 -10.55
C TRP A 526 -15.53 19.35 -9.24
N CYS A 527 -15.32 20.22 -8.25
CA CYS A 527 -16.06 20.21 -7.01
C CYS A 527 -16.56 21.63 -6.71
N THR A 528 -17.54 21.74 -5.82
CA THR A 528 -18.12 23.04 -5.44
C THR A 528 -18.64 23.01 -4.02
N ASP A 529 -18.43 24.09 -3.26
CA ASP A 529 -18.79 24.28 -1.84
C ASP A 529 -18.38 23.16 -0.84
N GLY A 530 -18.06 23.58 0.38
CA GLY A 530 -17.97 22.70 1.54
C GLY A 530 -16.60 22.21 1.94
N PRO A 531 -16.44 21.86 3.23
CA PRO A 531 -15.17 21.43 3.77
C PRO A 531 -14.77 20.05 3.21
N GLY A 532 -13.61 20.00 2.55
CA GLY A 532 -12.98 18.74 2.10
C GLY A 532 -13.22 18.38 0.64
N GLU A 533 -14.25 18.95 0.01
CA GLU A 533 -14.56 18.78 -1.41
C GLU A 533 -13.88 19.87 -2.23
N ALA A 534 -14.42 21.09 -2.22
CA ALA A 534 -13.81 22.27 -2.82
C ALA A 534 -12.84 22.99 -1.85
N GLU A 535 -12.18 24.03 -2.34
CA GLU A 535 -11.29 24.87 -1.53
C GLU A 535 -11.97 25.47 -0.30
N LEU A 536 -11.19 25.75 0.75
CA LEU A 536 -11.72 26.31 1.98
C LEU A 536 -12.38 27.68 1.71
N GLY A 537 -13.68 27.76 1.97
CA GLY A 537 -14.48 28.96 1.71
C GLY A 537 -14.97 29.09 0.26
N GLY A 538 -14.87 28.03 -0.54
CA GLY A 538 -15.49 27.94 -1.86
C GLY A 538 -17.02 28.06 -1.79
N THR A 539 -17.62 28.47 -2.90
CA THR A 539 -19.06 28.72 -3.04
C THR A 539 -19.74 27.60 -3.84
N LEU A 540 -21.05 27.49 -3.71
CA LEU A 540 -21.89 26.61 -4.52
C LEU A 540 -22.11 27.27 -5.88
N GLU A 541 -21.39 26.80 -6.89
CA GLU A 541 -21.32 27.37 -8.24
C GLU A 541 -22.17 26.61 -9.26
N ILE A 542 -22.49 25.35 -8.98
CA ILE A 542 -23.16 24.43 -9.91
C ILE A 542 -23.88 23.32 -9.13
N THR A 543 -24.96 22.78 -9.69
CA THR A 543 -25.67 21.63 -9.13
C THR A 543 -25.15 20.32 -9.73
N MET A 544 -25.47 19.18 -9.10
CA MET A 544 -25.17 17.89 -9.70
C MET A 544 -25.97 17.66 -10.99
N SER A 545 -27.18 18.20 -11.10
CA SER A 545 -27.99 18.13 -12.32
C SER A 545 -27.34 18.82 -13.50
N ASP A 546 -26.71 19.97 -13.28
CA ASP A 546 -25.95 20.67 -14.33
C ASP A 546 -24.70 19.89 -14.76
N TRP A 547 -24.00 19.23 -13.82
CA TRP A 547 -22.92 18.32 -14.18
C TRP A 547 -23.42 17.13 -15.01
N ALA A 548 -24.56 16.56 -14.65
CA ALA A 548 -25.20 15.48 -15.39
C ALA A 548 -25.55 15.91 -16.82
N ASP A 549 -26.22 17.07 -16.96
CA ASP A 549 -26.62 17.62 -18.26
C ASP A 549 -25.39 17.87 -19.17
N GLN A 550 -24.30 18.39 -18.61
CA GLN A 550 -23.04 18.59 -19.35
C GLN A 550 -22.36 17.27 -19.74
N CYS A 551 -22.44 16.24 -18.90
CA CYS A 551 -21.92 14.92 -19.22
C CYS A 551 -22.73 14.27 -20.37
N HIS A 552 -24.05 14.31 -20.29
CA HIS A 552 -24.95 13.81 -21.33
C HIS A 552 -24.80 14.57 -22.66
N ALA A 553 -24.54 15.89 -22.61
CA ALA A 553 -24.25 16.68 -23.81
C ALA A 553 -23.00 16.19 -24.56
N GLN A 554 -22.07 15.51 -23.88
CA GLN A 554 -20.90 14.88 -24.49
C GLN A 554 -21.13 13.41 -24.91
N GLY A 555 -22.33 12.87 -24.68
CA GLY A 555 -22.65 11.46 -24.84
C GLY A 555 -22.10 10.56 -23.73
N GLY A 556 -21.76 11.14 -22.58
CA GLY A 556 -21.31 10.40 -21.39
C GLY A 556 -22.44 9.73 -20.63
N SER A 557 -22.10 9.05 -19.53
CA SER A 557 -23.05 8.40 -18.62
C SER A 557 -22.83 8.88 -17.19
N VAL A 558 -23.93 9.00 -16.45
CA VAL A 558 -23.98 9.61 -15.12
C VAL A 558 -24.36 8.57 -14.08
N ILE A 559 -23.47 8.35 -13.12
CA ILE A 559 -23.68 7.40 -12.03
C ILE A 559 -23.67 8.15 -10.70
N ILE A 560 -24.62 7.84 -9.81
CA ILE A 560 -24.60 8.33 -8.43
C ILE A 560 -23.74 7.39 -7.57
N PRO A 561 -22.52 7.79 -7.14
CA PRO A 561 -21.69 7.04 -6.21
C PRO A 561 -22.28 6.93 -4.80
N HIS A 562 -21.93 5.83 -4.16
CA HIS A 562 -22.24 5.44 -2.78
C HIS A 562 -23.65 5.84 -2.26
N LEU A 563 -24.70 5.59 -3.07
CA LEU A 563 -26.09 5.83 -2.69
C LEU A 563 -26.41 5.15 -1.33
N PRO A 564 -27.04 5.85 -0.37
CA PRO A 564 -27.71 7.14 -0.51
C PRO A 564 -26.91 8.36 -0.03
N ASN A 565 -25.65 8.25 0.41
CA ASN A 565 -25.00 9.34 1.13
C ASN A 565 -23.91 10.00 0.28
N PRO A 566 -23.75 11.34 0.26
CA PRO A 566 -24.68 12.35 0.76
C PRO A 566 -26.02 12.30 0.01
N ASN A 567 -27.13 12.59 0.72
CA ASN A 567 -28.50 12.36 0.23
C ASN A 567 -29.26 13.66 -0.06
N GLY A 568 -28.62 14.63 -0.73
CA GLY A 568 -29.30 15.84 -1.17
C GLY A 568 -29.98 15.64 -2.52
N GLU A 569 -29.25 15.96 -3.59
CA GLU A 569 -29.76 16.03 -4.96
C GLU A 569 -30.10 14.69 -5.66
N PRO A 570 -29.74 13.46 -5.18
CA PRO A 570 -30.13 12.21 -5.84
C PRO A 570 -31.63 12.12 -6.21
N ALA A 571 -32.53 12.61 -5.36
CA ALA A 571 -33.96 12.59 -5.65
C ALA A 571 -34.34 13.46 -6.88
N ALA A 572 -33.70 14.61 -7.05
CA ALA A 572 -33.95 15.50 -8.18
C ALA A 572 -33.41 14.90 -9.49
N LEU A 573 -32.19 14.38 -9.46
CA LEU A 573 -31.54 13.70 -10.57
C LEU A 573 -32.37 12.50 -11.06
N ILE A 574 -32.82 11.64 -10.15
CA ILE A 574 -33.65 10.47 -10.47
C ILE A 574 -35.02 10.89 -11.01
N ALA A 575 -35.67 11.88 -10.38
CA ALA A 575 -37.00 12.34 -10.80
C ALA A 575 -37.03 12.92 -12.22
N THR A 576 -35.90 13.50 -12.66
CA THR A 576 -35.75 14.16 -13.95
C THR A 576 -35.09 13.30 -15.01
N GLY A 577 -34.67 12.08 -14.67
CA GLY A 577 -34.06 11.12 -15.62
C GLY A 577 -32.61 11.46 -15.99
N ARG A 578 -31.88 12.14 -15.10
CA ARG A 578 -30.48 12.53 -15.29
C ARG A 578 -29.46 11.46 -14.87
N VAL A 579 -29.91 10.28 -14.47
CA VAL A 579 -29.09 9.22 -13.87
C VAL A 579 -29.20 7.95 -14.71
N ASP A 580 -28.05 7.38 -15.06
CA ASP A 580 -27.94 6.14 -15.82
C ASP A 580 -27.68 4.92 -14.93
N GLY A 581 -27.30 5.13 -13.66
CA GLY A 581 -27.12 4.06 -12.68
C GLY A 581 -26.79 4.58 -11.29
N VAL A 582 -26.90 3.70 -10.29
CA VAL A 582 -26.56 4.02 -8.90
C VAL A 582 -25.58 2.99 -8.35
N GLU A 583 -24.55 3.48 -7.67
CA GLU A 583 -23.54 2.63 -7.05
C GLU A 583 -23.93 2.30 -5.61
N MET A 584 -23.74 1.03 -5.25
CA MET A 584 -23.92 0.57 -3.88
C MET A 584 -22.57 0.16 -3.26
N LEU A 585 -21.95 1.10 -2.55
CA LEU A 585 -20.69 0.87 -1.82
C LEU A 585 -20.91 0.19 -0.46
N ARG A 586 -22.11 0.31 0.12
CA ARG A 586 -22.52 -0.33 1.38
C ARG A 586 -23.85 -1.07 1.14
N HIS A 587 -23.99 -2.27 1.69
CA HIS A 587 -25.17 -3.13 1.52
C HIS A 587 -25.90 -3.35 2.85
N GLN A 588 -25.92 -2.32 3.71
CA GLN A 588 -26.71 -2.36 4.94
C GLN A 588 -28.21 -2.24 4.62
N PRO A 589 -29.11 -2.65 5.53
CA PRO A 589 -30.56 -2.58 5.30
C PRO A 589 -31.04 -1.20 4.82
N PHE A 590 -30.45 -0.11 5.32
CA PHE A 590 -30.79 1.25 4.90
C PHE A 590 -30.46 1.51 3.41
N ASN A 591 -29.31 1.06 2.90
CA ASN A 591 -28.94 1.22 1.50
C ASN A 591 -29.94 0.51 0.57
N HIS A 592 -30.36 -0.70 0.93
CA HIS A 592 -31.39 -1.42 0.18
C HIS A 592 -32.74 -0.71 0.22
N ILE A 593 -33.15 -0.20 1.40
CA ILE A 593 -34.41 0.54 1.55
C ILE A 593 -34.41 1.79 0.64
N GLU A 594 -33.33 2.57 0.63
CA GLU A 594 -33.25 3.77 -0.21
C GLU A 594 -33.26 3.41 -1.69
N TYR A 595 -32.48 2.42 -2.14
CA TYR A 595 -32.51 1.96 -3.53
C TYR A 595 -33.91 1.47 -3.94
N TYR A 596 -34.53 0.59 -3.14
CA TYR A 596 -35.85 0.05 -3.42
C TYR A 596 -36.96 1.10 -3.37
N ARG A 597 -36.79 2.19 -2.61
CA ARG A 597 -37.76 3.30 -2.57
C ARG A 597 -37.95 3.92 -3.94
N TYR A 598 -36.86 4.20 -4.65
CA TYR A 598 -36.93 4.75 -6.01
C TYR A 598 -37.51 3.75 -7.01
N LEU A 599 -37.14 2.46 -6.92
CA LEU A 599 -37.73 1.41 -7.76
C LEU A 599 -39.25 1.28 -7.53
N ASN A 600 -39.69 1.30 -6.27
CA ASN A 600 -41.11 1.24 -5.90
C ASN A 600 -41.88 2.49 -6.35
N CYS A 601 -41.21 3.64 -6.44
CA CYS A 601 -41.75 4.84 -7.06
C CYS A 601 -41.70 4.81 -8.60
N GLY A 602 -41.34 3.69 -9.22
CA GLY A 602 -41.40 3.46 -10.67
C GLY A 602 -40.24 4.03 -11.47
N TYR A 603 -39.12 4.35 -10.84
CA TYR A 603 -37.89 4.71 -11.53
C TYR A 603 -37.08 3.44 -11.82
N LYS A 604 -36.72 3.21 -13.10
CA LYS A 604 -35.83 2.11 -13.48
C LYS A 604 -34.39 2.54 -13.20
N LEU A 605 -33.78 1.97 -12.17
CA LEU A 605 -32.43 2.35 -11.74
C LEU A 605 -31.48 1.16 -11.82
N PRO A 606 -30.55 1.15 -12.79
CA PRO A 606 -29.46 0.19 -12.84
C PRO A 606 -28.60 0.24 -11.58
N LEU A 607 -28.20 -0.93 -11.10
CA LEU A 607 -27.28 -1.08 -9.98
C LEU A 607 -25.86 -1.34 -10.49
N VAL A 608 -24.89 -0.60 -9.96
CA VAL A 608 -23.47 -0.77 -10.25
C VAL A 608 -22.64 -0.96 -8.97
N GLY A 609 -21.44 -1.48 -9.15
CA GLY A 609 -20.42 -1.69 -8.14
C GLY A 609 -19.08 -1.11 -8.55
N GLY A 610 -18.52 -0.33 -7.62
CA GLY A 610 -17.20 0.26 -7.71
C GLY A 610 -16.55 0.29 -6.36
N THR A 611 -15.23 0.39 -6.39
CA THR A 611 -14.42 0.17 -5.19
C THR A 611 -14.24 1.40 -4.34
N ASP A 612 -14.33 2.58 -4.95
CA ASP A 612 -13.88 3.84 -4.35
C ASP A 612 -12.44 3.68 -3.81
N LYS A 613 -11.56 3.15 -4.67
CA LYS A 613 -10.17 2.88 -4.30
C LYS A 613 -9.44 4.19 -4.01
N MET A 614 -9.07 4.38 -2.75
CA MET A 614 -8.35 5.57 -2.26
C MET A 614 -6.94 5.26 -1.71
N SER A 615 -6.53 4.00 -1.77
CA SER A 615 -5.34 3.49 -1.08
C SER A 615 -4.92 2.12 -1.63
N SER A 616 -3.71 1.70 -1.26
CA SER A 616 -3.19 0.36 -1.57
C SER A 616 -3.77 -0.75 -0.71
N ASP A 617 -4.73 -0.49 0.17
CA ASP A 617 -5.46 -1.53 0.91
C ASP A 617 -6.85 -1.86 0.34
N VAL A 618 -7.11 -1.36 -0.88
CA VAL A 618 -8.31 -1.65 -1.67
C VAL A 618 -7.90 -2.21 -3.03
N PRO A 619 -8.27 -3.46 -3.39
CA PRO A 619 -8.03 -3.97 -4.73
C PRO A 619 -8.99 -3.32 -5.73
N VAL A 620 -8.47 -2.95 -6.90
CA VAL A 620 -9.32 -2.55 -8.03
C VAL A 620 -10.26 -3.71 -8.38
N GLY A 621 -11.54 -3.39 -8.58
CA GLY A 621 -12.58 -4.36 -8.87
C GLY A 621 -12.94 -5.28 -7.71
N LEU A 622 -12.58 -5.00 -6.44
CA LEU A 622 -13.13 -5.77 -5.30
C LEU A 622 -14.67 -5.75 -5.34
N TYR A 623 -15.23 -4.57 -5.55
CA TYR A 623 -16.62 -4.40 -5.96
C TYR A 623 -16.60 -4.08 -7.44
N ARG A 624 -17.30 -4.90 -8.22
CA ARG A 624 -17.33 -4.76 -9.68
C ARG A 624 -18.74 -4.97 -10.21
N THR A 625 -19.00 -4.34 -11.35
CA THR A 625 -20.21 -4.49 -12.14
C THR A 625 -19.94 -5.45 -13.28
N TYR A 626 -20.71 -6.51 -13.40
CA TYR A 626 -20.74 -7.29 -14.64
C TYR A 626 -21.89 -6.78 -15.50
N ALA A 627 -21.60 -6.40 -16.74
CA ALA A 627 -22.58 -5.93 -17.71
C ALA A 627 -22.75 -6.94 -18.86
N TYR A 628 -23.99 -7.27 -19.19
CA TYR A 628 -24.33 -8.26 -20.21
C TYR A 628 -24.47 -7.61 -21.59
N MET A 629 -23.55 -7.96 -22.49
CA MET A 629 -23.42 -7.47 -23.86
C MET A 629 -23.29 -8.65 -24.83
N PRO A 630 -24.32 -9.49 -24.98
CA PRO A 630 -24.27 -10.59 -25.95
C PRO A 630 -24.17 -10.02 -27.37
N ASP A 631 -23.36 -10.68 -28.20
CA ASP A 631 -23.23 -10.40 -29.64
C ASP A 631 -22.82 -8.96 -29.99
N GLN A 632 -22.20 -8.23 -29.05
CA GLN A 632 -21.66 -6.89 -29.25
C GLN A 632 -20.15 -6.88 -29.11
N ASP A 633 -19.48 -5.97 -29.85
CA ASP A 633 -18.06 -5.75 -29.69
C ASP A 633 -17.75 -5.22 -28.29
N PHE A 634 -16.66 -5.70 -27.68
CA PHE A 634 -16.19 -5.19 -26.40
C PHE A 634 -15.62 -3.78 -26.59
N THR A 635 -16.44 -2.78 -26.26
CA THR A 635 -16.09 -1.36 -26.28
C THR A 635 -16.62 -0.68 -25.03
N TYR A 636 -16.01 0.44 -24.66
CA TYR A 636 -16.45 1.21 -23.50
C TYR A 636 -17.89 1.71 -23.65
N ASP A 637 -18.26 2.22 -24.84
CA ASP A 637 -19.60 2.75 -25.10
C ASP A 637 -20.68 1.66 -25.01
N ASN A 638 -20.41 0.47 -25.56
CA ASN A 638 -21.34 -0.66 -25.44
C ASN A 638 -21.51 -1.09 -23.99
N TRP A 639 -20.44 -1.04 -23.19
CA TRP A 639 -20.48 -1.40 -21.77
C TRP A 639 -21.31 -0.39 -20.98
N CYS A 640 -21.08 0.91 -21.16
CA CYS A 640 -21.90 1.96 -20.55
C CYS A 640 -23.37 1.82 -20.96
N ASN A 641 -23.65 1.49 -22.22
CA ASN A 641 -25.00 1.25 -22.71
C ASN A 641 -25.66 0.02 -22.05
N ALA A 642 -24.94 -1.08 -21.86
CA ALA A 642 -25.48 -2.24 -21.14
C ALA A 642 -25.77 -1.91 -19.66
N VAL A 643 -24.91 -1.10 -19.04
CA VAL A 643 -25.12 -0.60 -17.68
C VAL A 643 -26.39 0.25 -17.61
N SER A 644 -26.58 1.24 -18.49
CA SER A 644 -27.75 2.13 -18.46
C SER A 644 -29.08 1.40 -18.70
N HIS A 645 -29.04 0.24 -19.37
CA HIS A 645 -30.20 -0.64 -19.56
C HIS A 645 -30.45 -1.60 -18.38
N GLY A 646 -29.67 -1.52 -17.31
CA GLY A 646 -29.82 -2.38 -16.13
C GLY A 646 -29.48 -3.84 -16.39
N ARG A 647 -28.70 -4.13 -17.45
CA ARG A 647 -28.25 -5.48 -17.77
C ARG A 647 -27.04 -5.87 -16.94
N THR A 648 -27.14 -5.69 -15.63
CA THR A 648 -26.01 -5.75 -14.71
C THR A 648 -26.27 -6.60 -13.48
N PHE A 649 -25.18 -7.05 -12.86
CA PHE A 649 -25.17 -7.36 -11.45
C PHE A 649 -23.93 -6.76 -10.79
N HIS A 650 -24.10 -6.33 -9.53
CA HIS A 650 -23.04 -5.91 -8.62
C HIS A 650 -22.49 -7.15 -7.91
N SER A 651 -21.17 -7.25 -7.80
CA SER A 651 -20.51 -8.33 -7.06
C SER A 651 -19.31 -7.83 -6.24
N GLY A 652 -19.27 -8.25 -4.98
CA GLY A 652 -18.13 -8.22 -4.08
C GLY A 652 -17.52 -9.61 -3.87
N GLY A 653 -17.59 -10.50 -4.86
CA GLY A 653 -17.05 -11.87 -4.79
C GLY A 653 -17.92 -12.88 -5.53
N PRO A 654 -19.19 -13.09 -5.12
CA PRO A 654 -20.06 -14.07 -5.73
C PRO A 654 -20.48 -13.68 -7.14
N ILE A 655 -20.48 -14.64 -8.06
CA ILE A 655 -21.16 -14.52 -9.34
C ILE A 655 -22.61 -14.91 -9.12
N ILE A 656 -23.56 -14.12 -9.66
CA ILE A 656 -24.99 -14.31 -9.43
C ILE A 656 -25.76 -14.23 -10.75
N HIS A 657 -26.83 -15.01 -10.83
CA HIS A 657 -27.74 -15.02 -11.97
C HIS A 657 -29.19 -14.94 -11.50
N LEU A 658 -30.03 -14.30 -12.31
CA LEU A 658 -31.47 -14.25 -12.17
C LEU A 658 -32.11 -14.38 -13.55
N SER A 659 -33.12 -15.24 -13.65
CA SER A 659 -34.06 -15.26 -14.78
C SER A 659 -35.50 -15.37 -14.31
N VAL A 660 -36.41 -14.77 -15.07
CA VAL A 660 -37.86 -14.83 -14.84
C VAL A 660 -38.55 -15.19 -16.15
N ASP A 661 -39.21 -16.35 -16.20
CA ASP A 661 -39.79 -16.91 -17.43
C ASP A 661 -38.83 -16.84 -18.63
N GLY A 662 -37.53 -17.10 -18.39
CA GLY A 662 -36.45 -17.06 -19.39
C GLY A 662 -35.88 -15.67 -19.71
N HIS A 663 -36.46 -14.59 -19.20
CA HIS A 663 -35.97 -13.22 -19.37
C HIS A 663 -34.83 -12.91 -18.40
N GLN A 664 -33.98 -11.95 -18.76
CA GLN A 664 -32.75 -11.61 -18.05
C GLN A 664 -32.86 -10.27 -17.31
N VAL A 665 -31.89 -9.98 -16.45
CA VAL A 665 -31.77 -8.70 -15.71
C VAL A 665 -31.82 -7.50 -16.67
N GLY A 666 -32.57 -6.47 -16.30
CA GLY A 666 -32.86 -5.31 -17.14
C GLY A 666 -34.09 -5.46 -18.03
N ASP A 667 -34.56 -6.67 -18.32
CA ASP A 667 -35.74 -6.89 -19.16
C ASP A 667 -37.05 -6.48 -18.47
N THR A 668 -38.09 -6.29 -19.29
CA THR A 668 -39.47 -6.12 -18.82
C THR A 668 -40.33 -7.28 -19.33
N VAL A 669 -40.74 -8.17 -18.43
CA VAL A 669 -41.59 -9.33 -18.72
C VAL A 669 -43.05 -8.89 -18.79
N GLN A 670 -43.74 -9.25 -19.87
CA GLN A 670 -45.16 -8.94 -20.07
C GLN A 670 -46.03 -10.10 -19.59
N VAL A 671 -46.92 -9.84 -18.64
CA VAL A 671 -47.94 -10.81 -18.17
C VAL A 671 -49.34 -10.24 -18.39
N SER A 672 -50.30 -11.08 -18.80
CA SER A 672 -51.64 -10.63 -19.19
C SER A 672 -52.51 -10.12 -18.03
N GLY A 673 -52.13 -10.43 -16.79
CA GLY A 673 -52.87 -10.10 -15.57
C GLY A 673 -52.24 -10.78 -14.35
N PRO A 674 -52.88 -10.69 -13.17
CA PRO A 674 -52.42 -11.35 -11.96
C PRO A 674 -52.20 -12.85 -12.19
N GLY A 675 -51.08 -13.38 -11.69
CA GLY A 675 -50.65 -14.74 -11.99
C GLY A 675 -49.40 -15.16 -11.23
N THR A 676 -48.63 -16.03 -11.85
CA THR A 676 -47.40 -16.57 -11.29
C THR A 676 -46.35 -16.62 -12.39
N VAL A 677 -45.13 -16.23 -12.05
CA VAL A 677 -43.95 -16.32 -12.91
C VAL A 677 -42.97 -17.33 -12.32
N GLU A 678 -42.26 -18.04 -13.17
CA GLU A 678 -41.18 -18.93 -12.75
C GLU A 678 -39.89 -18.11 -12.59
N VAL A 679 -39.31 -18.15 -11.40
CA VAL A 679 -38.05 -17.47 -11.08
C VAL A 679 -36.96 -18.51 -10.85
N GLN A 680 -35.83 -18.34 -11.50
CA GLN A 680 -34.62 -19.15 -11.28
C GLN A 680 -33.46 -18.23 -10.94
N ALA A 681 -32.77 -18.52 -9.84
CA ALA A 681 -31.56 -17.83 -9.44
C ALA A 681 -30.51 -18.81 -8.94
N TRP A 682 -29.24 -18.46 -9.13
CA TRP A 682 -28.12 -19.17 -8.56
C TRP A 682 -27.00 -18.19 -8.23
N SER A 683 -26.14 -18.57 -7.29
CA SER A 683 -24.89 -17.88 -7.04
C SER A 683 -23.77 -18.88 -6.78
N GLU A 684 -22.58 -18.59 -7.29
CA GLU A 684 -21.36 -19.37 -7.08
C GLU A 684 -20.17 -18.44 -6.80
N SER A 685 -19.29 -18.84 -5.88
CA SER A 685 -18.26 -17.97 -5.34
C SER A 685 -17.00 -18.73 -4.94
N ILE A 686 -15.84 -18.07 -5.08
CA ILE A 686 -14.57 -18.54 -4.49
C ILE A 686 -14.53 -18.35 -2.97
N PHE A 687 -15.41 -17.50 -2.43
CA PHE A 687 -15.66 -17.35 -1.00
C PHE A 687 -16.88 -18.16 -0.56
N PRO A 688 -16.96 -18.59 0.72
CA PRO A 688 -18.18 -19.15 1.28
C PRO A 688 -19.37 -18.18 1.21
N ILE A 689 -20.45 -18.59 0.54
CA ILE A 689 -21.73 -17.88 0.50
C ILE A 689 -22.79 -18.65 1.27
N HIS A 690 -23.78 -17.95 1.82
CA HIS A 690 -24.67 -18.53 2.81
C HIS A 690 -26.14 -18.34 2.45
N THR A 691 -26.55 -17.15 2.04
CA THR A 691 -27.96 -16.85 1.78
C THR A 691 -28.15 -16.34 0.36
N LEU A 692 -29.11 -16.90 -0.37
CA LEU A 692 -29.59 -16.41 -1.68
C LEU A 692 -31.08 -16.10 -1.57
N GLU A 693 -31.47 -14.87 -1.92
CA GLU A 693 -32.85 -14.37 -1.80
C GLU A 693 -33.39 -13.83 -3.13
N ILE A 694 -34.68 -14.05 -3.38
CA ILE A 694 -35.46 -13.33 -4.39
C ILE A 694 -36.27 -12.24 -3.69
N VAL A 695 -36.10 -11.01 -4.17
CA VAL A 695 -36.81 -9.81 -3.69
C VAL A 695 -37.84 -9.36 -4.71
N GLN A 696 -39.07 -9.14 -4.27
CA GLN A 696 -40.17 -8.57 -5.05
C GLN A 696 -40.65 -7.27 -4.40
N GLY A 697 -40.56 -6.14 -5.11
CA GLY A 697 -41.05 -4.85 -4.57
C GLY A 697 -40.44 -4.47 -3.21
N GLY A 698 -39.20 -4.91 -2.94
CA GLY A 698 -38.48 -4.68 -1.69
C GLY A 698 -38.75 -5.70 -0.58
N ARG A 699 -39.49 -6.79 -0.84
CA ARG A 699 -39.75 -7.87 0.13
C ARG A 699 -39.14 -9.18 -0.35
N VAL A 700 -38.51 -9.93 0.56
CA VAL A 700 -38.03 -11.29 0.26
C VAL A 700 -39.23 -12.22 0.08
N VAL A 701 -39.34 -12.88 -1.08
CA VAL A 701 -40.46 -13.76 -1.44
C VAL A 701 -40.06 -15.23 -1.61
N ALA A 702 -38.77 -15.49 -1.76
CA ALA A 702 -38.18 -16.83 -1.71
C ALA A 702 -36.72 -16.72 -1.25
N SER A 703 -36.21 -17.73 -0.55
CA SER A 703 -34.82 -17.80 -0.13
C SER A 703 -34.33 -19.24 0.01
N THR A 704 -33.02 -19.42 -0.05
CA THR A 704 -32.32 -20.63 0.37
C THR A 704 -31.10 -20.25 1.21
N GLU A 705 -30.72 -21.10 2.15
CA GLU A 705 -29.60 -20.83 3.05
C GLU A 705 -28.78 -22.11 3.32
N ASP A 706 -27.44 -21.95 3.35
CA ASP A 706 -26.51 -22.88 3.99
C ASP A 706 -25.74 -22.14 5.10
N ARG A 707 -26.00 -22.52 6.35
CA ARG A 707 -25.42 -21.85 7.53
C ARG A 707 -23.95 -22.14 7.74
N ASN A 708 -23.40 -23.19 7.12
CA ASN A 708 -21.98 -23.51 7.22
C ASN A 708 -21.16 -22.84 6.11
N GLY A 709 -21.82 -22.14 5.19
CA GLY A 709 -21.20 -21.63 3.98
C GLY A 709 -21.05 -22.72 2.92
N THR A 710 -21.27 -22.35 1.67
CA THR A 710 -21.11 -23.23 0.52
C THR A 710 -20.51 -22.46 -0.66
N ARG A 711 -19.98 -23.20 -1.63
CA ARG A 711 -19.53 -22.63 -2.90
C ARG A 711 -20.69 -22.16 -3.77
N ARG A 712 -21.83 -22.86 -3.73
CA ARG A 712 -22.95 -22.65 -4.67
C ARG A 712 -24.31 -22.77 -3.99
N LEU A 713 -25.20 -21.85 -4.33
CA LEU A 713 -26.61 -21.84 -3.94
C LEU A 713 -27.49 -21.75 -5.20
N GLU A 714 -28.61 -22.45 -5.18
CA GLU A 714 -29.60 -22.43 -6.27
C GLU A 714 -31.01 -22.31 -5.69
N LEU A 715 -31.87 -21.56 -6.38
CA LEU A 715 -33.24 -21.31 -5.96
C LEU A 715 -34.14 -21.28 -7.19
N LYS A 716 -35.18 -22.12 -7.17
CA LYS A 716 -36.27 -22.12 -8.14
C LYS A 716 -37.60 -21.91 -7.43
N ALA A 717 -38.31 -20.86 -7.79
CA ALA A 717 -39.54 -20.45 -7.11
C ALA A 717 -40.64 -20.06 -8.09
N HIS A 718 -41.89 -20.29 -7.70
CA HIS A 718 -43.06 -19.77 -8.38
C HIS A 718 -43.52 -18.53 -7.62
N VAL A 719 -43.30 -17.34 -8.17
CA VAL A 719 -43.57 -16.08 -7.49
C VAL A 719 -44.90 -15.50 -7.96
N LYS A 720 -45.77 -15.18 -6.99
CA LYS A 720 -47.08 -14.59 -7.26
C LYS A 720 -46.92 -13.13 -7.66
N VAL A 721 -47.55 -12.73 -8.76
CA VAL A 721 -47.57 -11.35 -9.26
C VAL A 721 -49.02 -10.88 -9.28
N ASP A 722 -49.35 -9.91 -8.43
CA ASP A 722 -50.71 -9.34 -8.33
C ASP A 722 -50.89 -8.06 -9.17
N GLY A 723 -49.80 -7.49 -9.69
CA GLY A 723 -49.76 -6.24 -10.45
C GLY A 723 -48.34 -5.93 -10.93
N HIS A 724 -48.10 -4.71 -11.42
CA HIS A 724 -46.75 -4.30 -11.81
C HIS A 724 -45.77 -4.40 -10.62
N THR A 725 -44.60 -4.97 -10.88
CA THR A 725 -43.57 -5.14 -9.85
C THR A 725 -42.18 -5.20 -10.49
N TRP A 726 -41.17 -5.41 -9.66
CA TRP A 726 -39.82 -5.75 -10.06
C TRP A 726 -39.31 -6.90 -9.19
N LEU A 727 -38.41 -7.71 -9.74
CA LEU A 727 -37.75 -8.84 -9.09
C LEU A 727 -36.23 -8.66 -9.15
N ALA A 728 -35.54 -8.97 -8.07
CA ALA A 728 -34.07 -9.02 -8.02
C ALA A 728 -33.60 -10.24 -7.24
N ALA A 729 -32.38 -10.70 -7.50
CA ALA A 729 -31.70 -11.70 -6.70
C ALA A 729 -30.54 -11.07 -5.95
N ARG A 730 -30.32 -11.51 -4.72
CA ARG A 730 -29.20 -11.06 -3.88
C ARG A 730 -28.61 -12.19 -3.06
N CYS A 731 -27.30 -12.16 -2.86
CA CYS A 731 -26.53 -13.19 -2.17
C CYS A 731 -25.56 -12.55 -1.17
N ALA A 732 -25.43 -13.11 0.03
CA ALA A 732 -24.49 -12.63 1.05
C ALA A 732 -24.14 -13.72 2.08
N GLY A 733 -23.58 -13.30 3.22
CA GLY A 733 -23.35 -14.11 4.40
C GLY A 733 -24.62 -14.55 5.13
N PRO A 734 -24.48 -15.21 6.29
CA PRO A 734 -25.59 -15.80 7.04
C PRO A 734 -26.69 -14.77 7.32
N ASP A 735 -27.97 -15.16 7.23
CA ASP A 735 -29.11 -14.26 7.42
C ASP A 735 -29.05 -12.98 6.53
N TYR A 736 -28.41 -13.08 5.35
CA TYR A 736 -28.11 -11.96 4.46
C TYR A 736 -27.29 -10.84 5.13
N SER A 737 -26.30 -11.20 5.96
CA SER A 737 -25.38 -10.26 6.61
C SER A 737 -24.04 -10.15 5.86
N SER A 738 -23.33 -9.03 6.11
CA SER A 738 -22.01 -8.76 5.54
C SER A 738 -20.93 -9.64 6.18
N VAL A 739 -20.28 -10.50 5.41
CA VAL A 739 -18.98 -11.10 5.79
C VAL A 739 -17.88 -10.20 5.23
N PRO A 740 -17.05 -9.54 6.06
CA PRO A 740 -16.10 -8.56 5.58
C PRO A 740 -14.91 -9.21 4.84
N HIS A 741 -14.47 -8.57 3.77
CA HIS A 741 -13.14 -8.70 3.18
C HIS A 741 -12.08 -8.12 4.12
N HIS A 742 -10.82 -8.48 3.86
CA HIS A 742 -9.67 -7.90 4.55
C HIS A 742 -9.16 -6.59 3.93
N ASP A 743 -9.99 -5.91 3.13
CA ASP A 743 -9.64 -4.58 2.60
C ASP A 743 -9.70 -3.51 3.70
N GLY A 744 -9.14 -2.33 3.44
CA GLY A 744 -9.09 -1.24 4.43
C GLY A 744 -10.45 -0.77 4.95
N TRP A 745 -11.53 -1.11 4.25
CA TRP A 745 -12.89 -0.65 4.54
C TRP A 745 -13.79 -1.73 5.14
N GLY A 746 -13.30 -2.97 5.26
CA GLY A 746 -14.08 -4.12 5.71
C GLY A 746 -15.35 -4.34 4.87
N ARG A 747 -15.26 -4.13 3.55
CA ARG A 747 -16.38 -4.28 2.61
C ARG A 747 -16.85 -5.73 2.57
N GLY A 748 -18.14 -5.98 2.40
CA GLY A 748 -18.68 -7.33 2.53
C GLY A 748 -18.65 -8.14 1.24
N ILE A 749 -18.58 -9.45 1.40
CA ILE A 749 -18.83 -10.43 0.35
C ILE A 749 -20.35 -10.48 0.11
N PHE A 750 -20.79 -9.93 -1.01
CA PHE A 750 -22.20 -9.96 -1.42
C PHE A 750 -22.33 -9.82 -2.94
N ALA A 751 -23.51 -10.12 -3.47
CA ALA A 751 -23.89 -9.81 -4.84
C ALA A 751 -25.35 -9.40 -4.92
N HIS A 752 -25.70 -8.54 -5.88
CA HIS A 752 -27.07 -8.09 -6.10
C HIS A 752 -27.29 -7.80 -7.59
N THR A 753 -28.34 -8.37 -8.18
CA THR A 753 -28.67 -8.10 -9.58
C THR A 753 -29.35 -6.75 -9.74
N SER A 754 -29.21 -6.11 -10.89
CA SER A 754 -30.22 -5.14 -11.31
C SER A 754 -31.60 -5.82 -11.44
N PRO A 755 -32.72 -5.07 -11.40
CA PRO A 755 -34.05 -5.67 -11.39
C PRO A 755 -34.46 -6.22 -12.77
N ILE A 756 -35.31 -7.25 -12.75
CA ILE A 756 -36.20 -7.61 -13.85
C ILE A 756 -37.57 -7.01 -13.55
N TYR A 757 -38.17 -6.32 -14.51
CA TYR A 757 -39.46 -5.64 -14.33
C TYR A 757 -40.59 -6.54 -14.82
N ILE A 758 -41.73 -6.58 -14.10
CA ILE A 758 -42.90 -7.37 -14.50
C ILE A 758 -44.06 -6.43 -14.79
N ALA A 759 -44.44 -6.34 -16.06
CA ALA A 759 -45.53 -5.52 -16.56
C ALA A 759 -46.83 -6.34 -16.60
N CYS A 760 -47.80 -5.99 -15.76
CA CYS A 760 -49.04 -6.75 -15.60
C CYS A 760 -50.21 -6.04 -16.26
N GLY A 761 -50.68 -6.57 -17.40
CA GLY A 761 -51.88 -6.06 -18.08
C GLY A 761 -51.68 -4.75 -18.85
N GLY A 762 -50.45 -4.43 -19.27
CA GLY A 762 -50.12 -3.23 -20.04
C GLY A 762 -48.65 -2.83 -19.90
N GLU A 763 -48.31 -1.60 -20.32
CA GLU A 763 -46.97 -1.02 -20.12
C GLU A 763 -46.57 -0.99 -18.65
N TRP A 764 -45.30 -1.24 -18.35
CA TRP A 764 -44.82 -1.25 -16.97
C TRP A 764 -44.87 0.14 -16.35
N TRP A 765 -45.47 0.25 -15.18
CA TRP A 765 -45.37 1.44 -14.33
C TRP A 765 -45.49 1.04 -12.86
N MET A 766 -44.88 1.82 -11.98
CA MET A 766 -45.12 1.75 -10.54
C MET A 766 -45.20 3.15 -9.95
N PHE A 767 -45.85 3.27 -8.81
CA PHE A 767 -45.90 4.50 -8.04
C PHE A 767 -46.14 4.17 -6.58
N ASP A 768 -45.31 4.74 -5.70
CA ASP A 768 -45.47 4.65 -4.26
C ASP A 768 -45.59 6.07 -3.70
N ARG A 769 -46.71 6.34 -3.01
CA ARG A 769 -47.04 7.69 -2.56
C ARG A 769 -46.08 8.17 -1.48
N ASP A 770 -45.67 7.29 -0.57
CA ASP A 770 -44.80 7.65 0.54
C ASP A 770 -43.38 7.90 0.02
N ALA A 771 -42.93 7.12 -0.96
CA ALA A 771 -41.68 7.37 -1.68
C ALA A 771 -41.69 8.71 -2.43
N ALA A 772 -42.76 9.03 -3.15
CA ALA A 772 -42.88 10.30 -3.85
C ALA A 772 -42.89 11.49 -2.86
N GLN A 773 -43.60 11.37 -1.74
CA GLN A 773 -43.60 12.37 -0.68
C GLN A 773 -42.21 12.54 -0.06
N TYR A 774 -41.49 11.44 0.16
CA TYR A 774 -40.11 11.47 0.64
C TYR A 774 -39.19 12.22 -0.32
N MET A 775 -39.28 11.93 -1.63
CA MET A 775 -38.50 12.64 -2.66
C MET A 775 -38.82 14.14 -2.67
N LEU A 776 -40.10 14.52 -2.58
CA LEU A 776 -40.52 15.94 -2.49
C LEU A 776 -39.96 16.62 -1.24
N THR A 777 -39.90 15.91 -0.11
CA THR A 777 -39.32 16.41 1.14
C THR A 777 -37.80 16.61 1.02
N LEU A 778 -37.07 15.70 0.37
CA LEU A 778 -35.65 15.89 0.09
C LEU A 778 -35.42 17.12 -0.81
N ILE A 779 -36.17 17.23 -1.90
CA ILE A 779 -36.09 18.36 -2.83
C ILE A 779 -36.37 19.70 -2.13
N ASP A 780 -37.35 19.76 -1.22
CA ASP A 780 -37.60 20.97 -0.42
C ASP A 780 -36.42 21.24 0.53
N GLY A 781 -35.86 20.20 1.15
CA GLY A 781 -34.65 20.30 1.99
C GLY A 781 -33.46 20.90 1.24
N ASP A 782 -33.19 20.43 0.02
CA ASP A 782 -32.11 20.95 -0.83
C ASP A 782 -32.35 22.41 -1.21
N LEU A 783 -33.58 22.77 -1.57
CA LEU A 783 -33.96 24.16 -1.82
C LEU A 783 -33.75 25.04 -0.58
N GLN A 784 -34.06 24.54 0.62
CA GLN A 784 -33.76 25.29 1.85
C GLN A 784 -32.25 25.44 2.05
N TYR A 785 -31.46 24.39 1.82
CA TYR A 785 -30.01 24.44 1.91
C TYR A 785 -29.43 25.51 0.97
N ILE A 786 -29.78 25.46 -0.33
CA ILE A 786 -29.33 26.42 -1.35
C ILE A 786 -29.68 27.86 -0.95
N ARG A 787 -30.90 28.08 -0.46
CA ARG A 787 -31.40 29.42 -0.10
C ARG A 787 -30.79 29.99 1.17
N ARG A 788 -30.53 29.13 2.17
CA ARG A 788 -30.31 29.55 3.56
C ARG A 788 -28.89 29.31 4.05
N THR A 789 -28.19 28.32 3.51
CA THR A 789 -26.98 27.77 4.13
C THR A 789 -25.80 27.66 3.18
N ALA A 790 -26.03 27.30 1.91
CA ALA A 790 -24.97 27.19 0.92
C ALA A 790 -24.18 28.49 0.78
N ALA A 791 -22.85 28.37 0.75
CA ALA A 791 -21.97 29.52 0.55
C ALA A 791 -22.11 30.02 -0.88
N ARG A 792 -22.25 31.34 -1.07
CA ARG A 792 -22.41 31.97 -2.38
C ARG A 792 -21.70 33.30 -2.43
N HIS A 793 -21.31 33.71 -3.63
CA HIS A 793 -20.86 35.08 -3.85
C HIS A 793 -21.99 36.08 -3.62
N GLU A 794 -21.63 37.28 -3.16
CA GLU A 794 -22.60 38.37 -3.02
C GLU A 794 -23.18 38.71 -4.42
N PRO A 795 -24.51 38.90 -4.55
CA PRO A 795 -25.13 39.20 -5.83
C PRO A 795 -24.47 40.39 -6.55
N GLY A 796 -24.12 40.20 -7.83
CA GLY A 796 -23.48 41.22 -8.67
C GLY A 796 -21.96 41.38 -8.46
N THR A 797 -21.32 40.56 -7.63
CA THR A 797 -19.86 40.61 -7.41
C THR A 797 -19.06 39.61 -8.23
N ALA A 798 -19.72 38.58 -8.78
CA ALA A 798 -19.13 37.54 -9.60
C ALA A 798 -19.85 37.40 -10.94
N THR A 799 -19.11 36.98 -11.98
CA THR A 799 -19.67 36.46 -13.23
C THR A 799 -19.46 34.96 -13.21
N HIS A 800 -20.55 34.21 -13.03
CA HIS A 800 -20.52 32.76 -12.92
C HIS A 800 -20.32 32.10 -14.29
N HIS A 801 -19.80 30.86 -14.28
CA HIS A 801 -19.49 30.10 -15.51
C HIS A 801 -20.72 29.85 -16.40
N HIS A 802 -21.91 29.75 -15.80
CA HIS A 802 -23.18 29.57 -16.52
C HIS A 802 -23.67 30.85 -17.23
N GLY A 803 -23.07 32.01 -16.93
CA GLY A 803 -23.32 33.29 -17.64
C GLY A 803 -24.69 33.95 -17.37
N GLU A 804 -25.50 33.44 -16.44
CA GLU A 804 -26.79 34.03 -16.09
C GLU A 804 -26.67 35.08 -14.97
N GLU A 805 -27.51 36.11 -14.98
CA GLU A 805 -27.49 37.18 -13.96
C GLU A 805 -27.97 36.71 -12.57
N ASP A 806 -28.95 35.79 -12.53
CA ASP A 806 -29.53 35.27 -11.28
C ASP A 806 -28.99 33.87 -10.97
N HIS A 807 -27.88 33.85 -10.25
CA HIS A 807 -27.22 32.62 -9.82
C HIS A 807 -28.09 31.75 -8.90
N LEU A 808 -28.93 32.35 -8.05
CA LEU A 808 -29.82 31.57 -7.18
C LEU A 808 -30.91 30.88 -8.00
N ALA A 809 -31.53 31.58 -8.95
CA ALA A 809 -32.52 30.98 -9.84
C ALA A 809 -31.92 29.85 -10.70
N TYR A 810 -30.66 29.99 -11.12
CA TYR A 810 -29.90 28.92 -11.78
C TYR A 810 -29.79 27.68 -10.89
N LEU A 811 -29.28 27.83 -9.66
CA LEU A 811 -29.11 26.70 -8.72
C LEU A 811 -30.44 26.03 -8.31
N GLU A 812 -31.53 26.79 -8.21
CA GLU A 812 -32.85 26.24 -7.81
C GLU A 812 -33.57 25.49 -8.95
N ARG A 813 -33.22 25.77 -10.21
CA ARG A 813 -33.97 25.32 -11.39
C ARG A 813 -34.13 23.80 -11.44
N PRO A 814 -33.08 22.96 -11.28
CA PRO A 814 -33.23 21.51 -11.38
C PRO A 814 -34.18 20.92 -10.33
N PHE A 815 -34.18 21.49 -9.13
CA PHE A 815 -35.06 21.08 -8.02
C PHE A 815 -36.53 21.44 -8.30
N VAL A 816 -36.79 22.59 -8.91
CA VAL A 816 -38.14 22.98 -9.34
C VAL A 816 -38.63 22.04 -10.44
N GLU A 817 -37.78 21.73 -11.44
CA GLU A 817 -38.09 20.77 -12.50
C GLU A 817 -38.43 19.38 -11.93
N ALA A 818 -37.66 18.90 -10.97
CA ALA A 818 -37.89 17.62 -10.29
C ALA A 818 -39.20 17.59 -9.53
N ARG A 819 -39.50 18.65 -8.76
CA ARG A 819 -40.78 18.77 -8.05
C ARG A 819 -41.95 18.73 -9.01
N GLU A 820 -41.87 19.47 -10.12
CA GLU A 820 -42.91 19.44 -11.15
C GLU A 820 -43.03 18.07 -11.82
N ALA A 821 -41.93 17.38 -12.07
CA ALA A 821 -41.95 16.02 -12.64
C ALA A 821 -42.70 15.04 -11.73
N ILE A 822 -42.46 15.09 -10.42
CA ILE A 822 -43.16 14.25 -9.44
C ILE A 822 -44.65 14.63 -9.37
N HIS A 823 -44.97 15.93 -9.27
CA HIS A 823 -46.37 16.40 -9.27
C HIS A 823 -47.12 16.00 -10.54
N ARG A 824 -46.49 16.07 -11.71
CA ARG A 824 -47.09 15.60 -12.98
C ARG A 824 -47.45 14.11 -12.89
N ARG A 825 -46.57 13.27 -12.35
CA ARG A 825 -46.87 11.84 -12.13
C ARG A 825 -48.03 11.64 -11.15
N MET A 826 -48.04 12.37 -10.03
CA MET A 826 -49.13 12.33 -9.05
C MET A 826 -50.47 12.76 -9.69
N HIS A 827 -50.47 13.81 -10.49
CA HIS A 827 -51.65 14.31 -11.20
C HIS A 827 -52.18 13.28 -12.22
N GLN A 828 -51.30 12.68 -13.03
CA GLN A 828 -51.67 11.63 -14.00
C GLN A 828 -52.32 10.41 -13.33
N LEU A 829 -51.93 10.10 -12.09
CA LEU A 829 -52.46 9.00 -11.31
C LEU A 829 -53.65 9.40 -10.41
N GLY A 830 -54.10 10.66 -10.47
CA GLY A 830 -55.22 11.16 -9.66
C GLY A 830 -54.93 11.22 -8.16
N ILE A 831 -53.66 11.33 -7.77
CA ILE A 831 -53.22 11.34 -6.37
C ILE A 831 -53.21 12.79 -5.85
N PRO A 832 -53.98 13.11 -4.78
CA PRO A 832 -53.95 14.44 -4.18
C PRO A 832 -52.56 14.77 -3.59
N HIS A 833 -52.06 15.97 -3.88
CA HIS A 833 -50.76 16.47 -3.46
C HIS A 833 -50.79 17.99 -3.24
#